data_AF-A0A9X2A2L3-F1
#
_entry.id   AF-A0A9X2A2L3-F1
#
_cell.length_a   1.000
_cell.length_b   1.000
_cell.length_c   1.000
_cell.angle_alpha   90.00
_cell.angle_beta   90.00
_cell.angle_gamma   90.00
#
_symmetry.space_group_name_H-M   'P 1'
#
loop_
_entity.id
_entity.type
_entity.pdbx_description
1 polymer ?
#
loop_
_entity_poly.entity_id
_entity_poly.type
_entity_poly.pdbx_seq_one_letter_code
_entity_poly.pdbx_strand_id
1 'polypeptide(L)'
;MNGKRLALFIILLSLFSFSTSIEASTIVNPKQKYSYSQMEKDIKNLAKKYPDLIQYEVIGKSEYGRNIYAVALGKGNSTVFINGSHHAREWLSTNLNMHMLEQYARAYKSNSTMGGYRVRTVLNETTMWFVPMVNPDGVQLQQFGLSAFPSKDHASIIQMNDGSRDFKRWKANAKGVDLNRQYDADWRNIKNDPGKPKFANYKGTRPHSASETKAIVDFTYRIDPEMTVSYHSSGEILFWNFHQTGSRYNRDLAYAKQIGKLTGYRLIYPGPNPSGGGMTDWFIQEFKRPGFTPELGRYPGQTNLPISEFDRVWKQNRYVGLYVAYEGHKLYLNRLSTVAENEVSKAEREANRLTEFYIITSPKNVRLTPEFERQYDKTRDAISNAASTVRQLPNNAVKRNLQQRLERTIELRRRATLVMRAMNRGELLTERNVELNQSIDKNTLNDKTIAALESVKHELQRTEAAIENVVGVGNRRVISQAYAVPAKETIALIDGAVTKYLALNEVEITLTKDGPEKASTQLKKAASIQISNSSRMKEIAKQLTQRENELHAKIEKAQSNNTKEETPAKQEEVPPKQEEKPKELDNPSNKSGFTDVRDGHPSIEEIVWLSNRNIINGYSDGTFKPSNHITRRQAALMIARAFELDLEKRPNTNFTDVATTLNGYEEIAAVIDEGLFAEFVKGDQFGPNQPLTRAEMATILTNAYQLSSTSTLSHITDIQSHWAEAHITTLVEHNITTGFTDHTFRPESPLTRAHFSVFMARTEEPTFRP
;
A
#
# COMPACT_ATOMS: atom_id res chain seq x y z
N MET A 1 72.33 -33.17 38.67
CA MET A 1 71.14 -33.26 37.80
C MET A 1 69.93 -32.77 38.55
N ASN A 2 69.40 -31.64 38.08
CA ASN A 2 68.01 -31.18 38.04
C ASN A 2 67.14 -31.20 39.32
N GLY A 3 66.77 -29.99 39.75
CA GLY A 3 65.35 -29.70 40.00
C GLY A 3 65.00 -29.15 41.38
N LYS A 4 65.39 -27.90 41.65
CA LYS A 4 64.99 -27.08 42.79
C LYS A 4 63.48 -27.13 43.09
N ARG A 5 63.09 -27.30 44.35
CA ARG A 5 61.82 -26.78 44.90
C ARG A 5 62.07 -26.21 46.30
N LEU A 6 62.01 -24.88 46.39
CA LEU A 6 62.03 -24.11 47.63
C LEU A 6 60.60 -23.61 47.88
N ALA A 7 60.13 -23.79 49.10
CA ALA A 7 58.83 -23.35 49.60
C ALA A 7 58.77 -21.83 49.83
N LEU A 8 57.59 -21.23 49.65
CA LEU A 8 57.05 -20.27 50.63
C LEU A 8 55.54 -20.02 50.46
N PHE A 9 54.88 -20.04 51.61
CA PHE A 9 53.51 -19.67 52.01
C PHE A 9 52.72 -18.68 51.12
N ILE A 10 51.40 -18.91 50.99
CA ILE A 10 50.33 -17.89 51.05
C ILE A 10 49.04 -18.52 51.62
N ILE A 11 48.37 -17.70 52.44
CA ILE A 11 47.25 -17.91 53.35
C ILE A 11 45.96 -18.40 52.66
N LEU A 12 45.30 -19.37 53.30
CA LEU A 12 43.94 -19.81 53.01
C LEU A 12 42.95 -18.73 53.50
N LEU A 13 42.37 -17.95 52.58
CA LEU A 13 41.17 -17.16 52.87
C LEU A 13 39.98 -17.82 52.17
N SER A 14 39.12 -18.42 52.98
CA SER A 14 37.82 -18.94 52.59
C SER A 14 36.92 -17.81 52.07
N LEU A 15 36.83 -17.67 50.75
CA LEU A 15 35.77 -16.92 50.10
C LEU A 15 34.68 -17.91 49.66
N PHE A 16 33.72 -18.16 50.56
CA PHE A 16 32.39 -18.56 50.13
C PHE A 16 31.83 -17.42 49.30
N SER A 17 31.96 -17.50 47.98
CA SER A 17 31.16 -16.68 47.07
C SER A 17 29.72 -17.18 47.17
N PHE A 18 28.95 -16.62 48.11
CA PHE A 18 27.50 -16.58 47.98
C PHE A 18 27.20 -15.75 46.73
N SER A 19 27.13 -16.39 45.58
CA SER A 19 26.47 -15.84 44.41
C SER A 19 24.96 -15.84 44.72
N THR A 20 24.50 -14.83 45.44
CA THR A 20 23.10 -14.45 45.43
C THR A 20 22.79 -13.99 44.02
N SER A 21 22.31 -14.92 43.18
CA SER A 21 21.61 -14.55 41.97
C SER A 21 20.42 -13.69 42.41
N ILE A 22 20.51 -12.38 42.24
CA ILE A 22 19.37 -11.48 42.37
C ILE A 22 18.41 -11.93 41.27
N GLU A 23 17.47 -12.81 41.60
CA GLU A 23 16.36 -13.13 40.71
C GLU A 23 15.63 -11.82 40.48
N ALA A 24 15.75 -11.26 39.27
CA ALA A 24 15.11 -10.00 38.94
C ALA A 24 13.62 -10.08 39.31
N SER A 25 13.16 -9.14 40.13
CA SER A 25 11.80 -9.12 40.68
C SER A 25 10.75 -9.28 39.58
N THR A 26 9.72 -10.08 39.83
CA THR A 26 8.56 -10.24 38.94
C THR A 26 7.71 -8.97 38.93
N ILE A 27 7.16 -8.61 37.78
CA ILE A 27 6.23 -7.49 37.65
C ILE A 27 4.85 -7.90 38.21
N VAL A 28 4.38 -9.09 37.84
CA VAL A 28 3.09 -9.60 38.25
C VAL A 28 3.23 -10.24 39.62
N ASN A 29 2.57 -9.65 40.62
CA ASN A 29 2.25 -10.34 41.86
C ASN A 29 0.85 -10.97 41.73
N PRO A 30 0.73 -12.30 41.61
CA PRO A 30 -0.56 -12.95 41.44
C PRO A 30 -1.25 -13.31 42.75
N LYS A 31 -0.58 -13.16 43.90
CA LYS A 31 -1.11 -13.51 45.22
C LYS A 31 -1.76 -12.29 45.90
N GLN A 32 -2.54 -11.54 45.14
CA GLN A 32 -3.26 -10.37 45.60
C GLN A 32 -4.59 -10.22 44.87
N LYS A 33 -5.50 -9.42 45.45
CA LYS A 33 -6.68 -8.96 44.72
C LYS A 33 -6.21 -8.12 43.53
N TYR A 34 -6.36 -8.65 42.33
CA TYR A 34 -5.80 -8.07 41.12
C TYR A 34 -6.84 -7.15 40.49
N SER A 35 -6.68 -5.84 40.68
CA SER A 35 -7.63 -4.82 40.17
C SER A 35 -7.43 -4.56 38.68
N TYR A 36 -8.42 -3.92 38.05
CA TYR A 36 -8.30 -3.45 36.68
C TYR A 36 -7.09 -2.50 36.49
N SER A 37 -6.89 -1.56 37.42
CA SER A 37 -5.77 -0.62 37.39
C SER A 37 -4.41 -1.31 37.54
N GLN A 38 -4.31 -2.33 38.40
CA GLN A 38 -3.09 -3.09 38.58
C GLN A 38 -2.77 -3.92 37.33
N MET A 39 -3.78 -4.56 36.72
CA MET A 39 -3.63 -5.27 35.46
C MET A 39 -3.11 -4.34 34.36
N GLU A 40 -3.73 -3.18 34.17
CA GLU A 40 -3.31 -2.21 33.15
C GLU A 40 -1.86 -1.78 33.35
N LYS A 41 -1.47 -1.48 34.60
CA LYS A 41 -0.10 -1.10 34.95
C LYS A 41 0.89 -2.22 34.62
N ASP A 42 0.56 -3.47 34.98
CA ASP A 42 1.46 -4.60 34.76
C ASP A 42 1.58 -4.96 33.28
N ILE A 43 0.51 -4.87 32.48
CA ILE A 43 0.57 -5.03 31.02
C ILE A 43 1.57 -4.05 30.41
N LYS A 44 1.46 -2.76 30.75
CA LYS A 44 2.37 -1.70 30.27
C LYS A 44 3.82 -2.00 30.67
N ASN A 45 4.05 -2.41 31.92
CA ASN A 45 5.37 -2.74 32.42
C ASN A 45 5.98 -3.99 31.75
N LEU A 46 5.16 -5.01 31.49
CA LEU A 46 5.59 -6.24 30.82
C LEU A 46 5.98 -5.98 29.36
N ALA A 47 5.19 -5.21 28.62
CA ALA A 47 5.52 -4.79 27.26
C ALA A 47 6.82 -3.97 27.22
N LYS A 48 7.02 -3.07 28.18
CA LYS A 48 8.28 -2.32 28.32
C LYS A 48 9.48 -3.22 28.63
N LYS A 49 9.30 -4.26 29.46
CA LYS A 49 10.37 -5.20 29.85
C LYS A 49 10.70 -6.20 28.73
N TYR A 50 9.73 -6.54 27.88
CA TYR A 50 9.88 -7.54 26.82
C TYR A 50 9.41 -7.01 25.45
N PRO A 51 9.97 -5.89 24.93
CA PRO A 51 9.42 -5.19 23.77
C PRO A 51 9.41 -6.02 22.47
N ASP A 52 10.36 -6.95 22.32
CA ASP A 52 10.41 -7.84 21.14
C ASP A 52 9.46 -9.04 21.22
N LEU A 53 8.78 -9.25 22.35
CA LEU A 53 8.02 -10.48 22.62
C LEU A 53 6.58 -10.21 23.08
N ILE A 54 6.36 -9.09 23.78
CA ILE A 54 5.05 -8.71 24.31
C ILE A 54 4.60 -7.40 23.67
N GLN A 55 3.44 -7.46 23.02
CA GLN A 55 2.71 -6.31 22.51
C GLN A 55 1.31 -6.32 23.12
N TYR A 56 0.66 -5.17 23.21
CA TYR A 56 -0.71 -5.09 23.69
C TYR A 56 -1.51 -4.04 22.94
N GLU A 57 -2.82 -4.21 22.93
CA GLU A 57 -3.75 -3.30 22.29
C GLU A 57 -5.08 -3.24 23.05
N VAL A 58 -5.84 -2.19 22.80
CA VAL A 58 -7.22 -2.05 23.28
C VAL A 58 -8.15 -2.57 22.19
N ILE A 59 -8.86 -3.66 22.47
CA ILE A 59 -9.73 -4.33 21.49
C ILE A 59 -11.18 -3.84 21.55
N GLY A 60 -11.51 -3.03 22.55
CA GLY A 60 -12.83 -2.47 22.74
C GLY A 60 -12.94 -1.77 24.10
N LYS A 61 -14.14 -1.31 24.40
CA LYS A 61 -14.49 -0.73 25.71
C LYS A 61 -15.66 -1.47 26.32
N SER A 62 -15.69 -1.56 27.64
CA SER A 62 -16.83 -2.07 28.40
C SER A 62 -18.01 -1.11 28.39
N GLU A 63 -19.15 -1.55 28.93
CA GLU A 63 -20.37 -0.73 29.05
C GLU A 63 -20.18 0.57 29.87
N TYR A 64 -19.17 0.61 30.75
CA TYR A 64 -18.77 1.81 31.51
C TYR A 64 -17.45 2.42 31.01
N GLY A 65 -17.02 2.11 29.79
CA GLY A 65 -15.95 2.80 29.08
C GLY A 65 -14.52 2.39 29.49
N ARG A 66 -14.34 1.32 30.26
CA ARG A 66 -13.02 0.77 30.60
C ARG A 66 -12.46 0.04 29.37
N ASN A 67 -11.16 0.14 29.13
CA ASN A 67 -10.53 -0.53 28.01
C ASN A 67 -10.52 -2.05 28.23
N ILE A 68 -10.73 -2.81 27.18
CA ILE A 68 -10.52 -4.26 27.18
C ILE A 68 -9.18 -4.51 26.51
N TYR A 69 -8.22 -5.01 27.27
CA TYR A 69 -6.84 -5.21 26.82
C TYR A 69 -6.64 -6.62 26.27
N ALA A 70 -6.08 -6.70 25.07
CA ALA A 70 -5.47 -7.92 24.55
C ALA A 70 -3.94 -7.79 24.58
N VAL A 71 -3.26 -8.89 24.93
CA VAL A 71 -1.80 -8.94 25.07
C VAL A 71 -1.27 -10.12 24.26
N ALA A 72 -0.46 -9.84 23.24
CA ALA A 72 0.28 -10.84 22.49
C ALA A 72 1.54 -11.25 23.24
N LEU A 73 1.82 -12.55 23.26
CA LEU A 73 3.07 -13.14 23.69
C LEU A 73 3.57 -14.10 22.61
N GLY A 74 4.65 -13.75 21.92
CA GLY A 74 5.25 -14.58 20.88
C GLY A 74 5.54 -13.81 19.59
N LYS A 75 6.06 -14.54 18.61
CA LYS A 75 6.51 -14.02 17.30
C LYS A 75 5.99 -14.84 16.13
N GLY A 76 5.28 -15.93 16.41
CA GLY A 76 4.87 -16.88 15.40
C GLY A 76 3.56 -16.56 14.72
N ASN A 77 3.38 -17.10 13.51
CA ASN A 77 2.19 -16.87 12.69
C ASN A 77 0.97 -17.69 13.13
N SER A 78 1.19 -18.85 13.78
CA SER A 78 0.07 -19.58 14.39
C SER A 78 -0.41 -18.82 15.63
N THR A 79 -1.71 -18.83 15.89
CA THR A 79 -2.29 -18.07 17.00
C THR A 79 -3.13 -18.98 17.90
N VAL A 80 -3.11 -18.71 19.21
CA VAL A 80 -4.04 -19.31 20.18
C VAL A 80 -4.59 -18.22 21.08
N PHE A 81 -5.79 -18.43 21.61
CA PHE A 81 -6.49 -17.42 22.40
C PHE A 81 -6.75 -17.90 23.83
N ILE A 82 -6.33 -17.11 24.82
CA ILE A 82 -6.53 -17.40 26.24
C ILE A 82 -7.24 -16.20 26.86
N ASN A 83 -8.33 -16.44 27.57
CA ASN A 83 -9.12 -15.37 28.16
C ASN A 83 -9.60 -15.70 29.57
N GLY A 84 -10.01 -14.69 30.32
CA GLY A 84 -10.45 -14.83 31.70
C GLY A 84 -11.40 -13.72 32.14
N SER A 85 -12.03 -13.93 33.28
CA SER A 85 -13.00 -13.02 33.89
C SER A 85 -14.13 -12.59 32.96
N HIS A 86 -14.73 -13.52 32.20
CA HIS A 86 -16.06 -13.28 31.62
C HIS A 86 -17.08 -13.02 32.73
N HIS A 87 -16.97 -13.79 33.82
CA HIS A 87 -17.77 -13.56 35.02
C HIS A 87 -17.03 -12.71 36.05
N ALA A 88 -17.74 -11.73 36.61
CA ALA A 88 -17.23 -10.74 37.54
C ALA A 88 -16.51 -11.30 38.77
N ARG A 89 -17.06 -12.34 39.41
CA ARG A 89 -16.48 -12.97 40.61
C ARG A 89 -15.35 -13.95 40.32
N GLU A 90 -15.07 -14.27 39.07
CA GLU A 90 -14.14 -15.35 38.70
C GLU A 90 -12.75 -14.78 38.35
N TRP A 91 -12.37 -13.67 38.99
CA TRP A 91 -11.20 -12.87 38.63
C TRP A 91 -9.85 -13.49 38.99
N LEU A 92 -9.80 -14.61 39.73
CA LEU A 92 -8.57 -15.38 39.90
C LEU A 92 -8.03 -15.90 38.56
N SER A 93 -8.89 -16.03 37.54
CA SER A 93 -8.48 -16.29 36.16
C SER A 93 -7.62 -15.16 35.56
N THR A 94 -7.87 -13.89 35.90
CA THR A 94 -6.99 -12.76 35.52
C THR A 94 -5.60 -12.94 36.12
N ASN A 95 -5.53 -13.28 37.41
CA ASN A 95 -4.25 -13.52 38.10
C ASN A 95 -3.46 -14.64 37.42
N LEU A 96 -4.13 -15.74 37.07
CA LEU A 96 -3.52 -16.85 36.35
C LEU A 96 -2.99 -16.41 34.98
N ASN A 97 -3.81 -15.72 34.18
CA ASN A 97 -3.43 -15.28 32.84
C ASN A 97 -2.22 -14.32 32.88
N MET A 98 -2.24 -13.32 33.76
CA MET A 98 -1.15 -12.36 33.89
C MET A 98 0.15 -13.02 34.39
N HIS A 99 0.04 -13.94 35.36
CA HIS A 99 1.21 -14.65 35.85
C HIS A 99 1.80 -15.57 34.78
N MET A 100 0.93 -16.33 34.09
CA MET A 100 1.32 -17.21 32.99
C MET A 100 2.09 -16.43 31.91
N LEU A 101 1.58 -15.27 31.53
CA LEU A 101 2.20 -14.39 30.55
C LEU A 101 3.64 -13.99 30.94
N GLU A 102 3.86 -13.54 32.18
CA GLU A 102 5.20 -13.18 32.64
C GLU A 102 6.14 -14.42 32.75
N GLN A 103 5.64 -15.54 33.28
CA GLN A 103 6.47 -16.73 33.46
C GLN A 103 6.95 -17.29 32.11
N TYR A 104 6.09 -17.29 31.10
CA TYR A 104 6.48 -17.72 29.75
C TYR A 104 7.45 -16.73 29.09
N ALA A 105 7.28 -15.42 29.27
CA ALA A 105 8.24 -14.42 28.78
C ALA A 105 9.63 -14.57 29.43
N ARG A 106 9.68 -14.84 30.74
CA ARG A 106 10.93 -15.15 31.46
C ARG A 106 11.58 -16.42 30.93
N ALA A 107 10.81 -17.49 30.73
CA ALA A 107 11.31 -18.74 30.19
C ALA A 107 11.83 -18.58 28.74
N TYR A 108 11.17 -17.75 27.92
CA TYR A 108 11.65 -17.41 26.58
C TYR A 108 13.02 -16.73 26.62
N LYS A 109 13.16 -15.66 27.41
CA LYS A 109 14.41 -14.88 27.48
C LYS A 109 15.56 -15.69 28.05
N SER A 110 15.31 -16.55 29.04
CA SER A 110 16.29 -17.49 29.59
C SER A 110 16.54 -18.74 28.73
N ASN A 111 15.81 -18.91 27.61
CA ASN A 111 15.89 -20.09 26.75
C ASN A 111 15.60 -21.41 27.49
N SER A 112 14.71 -21.36 28.49
CA SER A 112 14.39 -22.46 29.38
C SER A 112 13.28 -23.36 28.84
N THR A 113 13.19 -24.56 29.41
CA THR A 113 12.06 -25.49 29.20
C THR A 113 11.05 -25.39 30.34
N MET A 114 9.75 -25.52 30.04
CA MET A 114 8.69 -25.63 31.03
C MET A 114 7.77 -26.81 30.68
N GLY A 115 7.61 -27.78 31.57
CA GLY A 115 6.70 -28.91 31.34
C GLY A 115 7.05 -29.76 30.11
N GLY A 116 8.34 -29.82 29.73
CA GLY A 116 8.82 -30.50 28.52
C GLY A 116 8.83 -29.62 27.26
N TYR A 117 8.24 -28.42 27.28
CA TYR A 117 8.22 -27.52 26.13
C TYR A 117 9.42 -26.58 26.13
N ARG A 118 10.15 -26.51 25.01
CA ARG A 118 11.15 -25.45 24.77
C ARG A 118 10.42 -24.15 24.49
N VAL A 119 10.29 -23.29 25.50
CA VAL A 119 9.41 -22.11 25.44
C VAL A 119 9.80 -21.16 24.31
N ARG A 120 11.09 -21.03 24.03
CA ARG A 120 11.58 -20.21 22.90
C ARG A 120 11.10 -20.73 21.54
N THR A 121 11.09 -22.04 21.33
CA THR A 121 10.58 -22.65 20.10
C THR A 121 9.09 -22.40 19.96
N VAL A 122 8.31 -22.74 21.00
CA VAL A 122 6.84 -22.56 20.99
C VAL A 122 6.46 -21.13 20.68
N LEU A 123 7.08 -20.14 21.33
CA LEU A 123 6.75 -18.73 21.10
C LEU A 123 7.36 -18.12 19.83
N ASN A 124 8.31 -18.79 19.18
CA ASN A 124 8.76 -18.39 17.84
C ASN A 124 7.79 -18.90 16.75
N GLU A 125 7.08 -19.99 17.02
CA GLU A 125 6.14 -20.63 16.08
C GLU A 125 4.69 -20.19 16.30
N THR A 126 4.36 -19.79 17.53
CA THR A 126 3.01 -19.37 17.95
C THR A 126 3.01 -18.03 18.68
N THR A 127 2.02 -17.21 18.40
CA THR A 127 1.65 -16.04 19.20
C THR A 127 0.44 -16.40 20.08
N MET A 128 0.61 -16.36 21.40
CA MET A 128 -0.47 -16.51 22.36
C MET A 128 -1.10 -15.16 22.63
N TRP A 129 -2.40 -15.02 22.37
CA TRP A 129 -3.15 -13.83 22.72
C TRP A 129 -3.87 -14.03 24.04
N PHE A 130 -3.65 -13.12 24.99
CA PHE A 130 -4.33 -13.09 26.27
C PHE A 130 -5.33 -11.93 26.31
N VAL A 131 -6.57 -12.19 26.71
CA VAL A 131 -7.48 -11.15 27.25
C VAL A 131 -7.71 -11.47 28.72
N PRO A 132 -6.89 -10.94 29.64
CA PRO A 132 -6.90 -11.38 31.03
C PRO A 132 -8.22 -11.07 31.75
N MET A 133 -8.86 -9.96 31.40
CA MET A 133 -10.10 -9.49 32.02
C MET A 133 -11.10 -9.04 30.96
N VAL A 134 -12.03 -9.91 30.61
CA VAL A 134 -13.10 -9.62 29.65
C VAL A 134 -14.17 -8.70 30.24
N ASN A 135 -14.47 -8.84 31.53
CA ASN A 135 -15.51 -8.09 32.24
C ASN A 135 -14.93 -7.10 33.26
N PRO A 136 -14.22 -6.04 32.83
CA PRO A 136 -13.57 -5.12 33.77
C PRO A 136 -14.58 -4.41 34.68
N ASP A 137 -15.79 -4.12 34.19
CA ASP A 137 -16.82 -3.48 35.00
C ASP A 137 -17.36 -4.40 36.09
N GLY A 138 -17.76 -5.62 35.72
CA GLY A 138 -18.24 -6.61 36.68
C GLY A 138 -17.20 -6.94 37.74
N VAL A 139 -15.93 -7.12 37.36
CA VAL A 139 -14.83 -7.37 38.32
C VAL A 139 -14.70 -6.20 39.30
N GLN A 140 -14.71 -4.95 38.81
CA GLN A 140 -14.66 -3.77 39.67
C GLN A 140 -15.87 -3.69 40.62
N LEU A 141 -17.07 -4.04 40.14
CA LEU A 141 -18.28 -4.09 40.98
C LEU A 141 -18.15 -5.13 42.09
N GLN A 142 -17.66 -6.33 41.77
CA GLN A 142 -17.49 -7.39 42.75
C GLN A 142 -16.42 -7.01 43.80
N GLN A 143 -15.30 -6.43 43.36
CA GLN A 143 -14.16 -6.13 44.23
C GLN A 143 -14.35 -4.90 45.12
N PHE A 144 -15.03 -3.86 44.62
CA PHE A 144 -15.12 -2.53 45.25
C PHE A 144 -16.56 -2.04 45.46
N GLY A 145 -17.57 -2.79 45.00
CA GLY A 145 -18.98 -2.42 45.12
C GLY A 145 -19.32 -1.15 44.35
N LEU A 146 -20.32 -0.42 44.86
CA LEU A 146 -20.86 0.79 44.23
C LEU A 146 -19.85 1.94 44.10
N SER A 147 -18.79 1.95 44.91
CA SER A 147 -17.75 2.98 44.84
C SER A 147 -17.01 3.03 43.50
N ALA A 148 -17.05 1.93 42.72
CA ALA A 148 -16.47 1.85 41.39
C ALA A 148 -17.37 2.42 40.27
N PHE A 149 -18.56 2.93 40.60
CA PHE A 149 -19.59 3.34 39.65
C PHE A 149 -20.19 4.70 39.97
N PRO A 150 -20.66 5.46 38.97
CA PRO A 150 -21.37 6.72 39.19
C PRO A 150 -22.61 6.54 40.07
N SER A 151 -22.86 7.49 40.99
CA SER A 151 -23.98 7.42 41.94
C SER A 151 -25.35 7.26 41.28
N LYS A 152 -25.54 7.81 40.06
CA LYS A 152 -26.78 7.68 39.28
C LYS A 152 -27.14 6.24 38.93
N ASP A 153 -26.16 5.33 38.86
CA ASP A 153 -26.37 3.93 38.50
C ASP A 153 -26.52 3.01 39.74
N HIS A 154 -26.35 3.54 40.96
CA HIS A 154 -26.35 2.71 42.16
C HIS A 154 -27.70 2.01 42.40
N ALA A 155 -28.81 2.72 42.21
CA ALA A 155 -30.14 2.19 42.44
C ALA A 155 -30.45 1.00 41.52
N SER A 156 -30.14 1.11 40.22
CA SER A 156 -30.35 0.02 39.25
C SER A 156 -29.44 -1.17 39.52
N ILE A 157 -28.17 -0.94 39.89
CA ILE A 157 -27.22 -2.00 40.25
C ILE A 157 -27.70 -2.78 41.49
N ILE A 158 -28.18 -2.09 42.52
CA ILE A 158 -28.77 -2.72 43.72
C ILE A 158 -30.01 -3.52 43.34
N GLN A 159 -30.89 -2.97 42.50
CA GLN A 159 -32.10 -3.65 42.05
C GLN A 159 -31.79 -4.95 41.28
N MET A 160 -30.79 -4.92 40.39
CA MET A 160 -30.32 -6.11 39.67
C MET A 160 -29.70 -7.18 40.60
N ASN A 161 -29.28 -6.78 41.81
CA ASN A 161 -28.76 -7.64 42.86
C ASN A 161 -29.84 -8.04 43.89
N ASP A 162 -31.11 -8.02 43.51
CA ASP A 162 -32.25 -8.34 44.37
C ASP A 162 -32.29 -7.48 45.66
N GLY A 163 -31.89 -6.21 45.57
CA GLY A 163 -31.87 -5.28 46.70
C GLY A 163 -30.59 -5.34 47.55
N SER A 164 -29.70 -6.31 47.30
CA SER A 164 -28.47 -6.47 48.08
C SER A 164 -27.40 -5.45 47.69
N ARG A 165 -26.73 -4.88 48.70
CA ARG A 165 -25.52 -4.06 48.55
C ARG A 165 -24.23 -4.89 48.64
N ASP A 166 -24.34 -6.19 48.89
CA ASP A 166 -23.23 -7.13 48.82
C ASP A 166 -23.12 -7.73 47.42
N PHE A 167 -22.05 -7.36 46.72
CA PHE A 167 -21.78 -7.76 45.34
C PHE A 167 -20.87 -8.98 45.22
N LYS A 168 -20.49 -9.67 46.32
CA LYS A 168 -19.62 -10.86 46.26
C LYS A 168 -20.11 -11.93 45.29
N ARG A 169 -21.43 -12.09 45.18
CA ARG A 169 -22.06 -13.07 44.27
C ARG A 169 -22.16 -12.64 42.82
N TRP A 170 -21.88 -11.38 42.51
CA TRP A 170 -22.11 -10.80 41.18
C TRP A 170 -21.33 -11.56 40.11
N LYS A 171 -22.02 -11.91 39.01
CA LYS A 171 -21.49 -12.74 37.92
C LYS A 171 -21.50 -11.99 36.58
N ALA A 172 -22.58 -11.27 36.30
CA ALA A 172 -22.78 -10.51 35.07
C ALA A 172 -21.80 -9.34 34.86
N ASN A 173 -21.85 -8.65 33.72
CA ASN A 173 -21.29 -7.31 33.59
C ASN A 173 -22.08 -6.30 34.44
N ALA A 174 -21.64 -5.04 34.52
CA ALA A 174 -22.29 -4.05 35.38
C ALA A 174 -23.69 -3.62 34.88
N LYS A 175 -24.05 -3.94 33.62
CA LYS A 175 -25.40 -3.80 33.08
C LYS A 175 -26.29 -5.03 33.31
N GLY A 176 -25.82 -5.99 34.11
CA GLY A 176 -26.57 -7.18 34.48
C GLY A 176 -26.73 -8.19 33.36
N VAL A 177 -25.86 -8.19 32.34
CA VAL A 177 -25.80 -9.19 31.26
C VAL A 177 -24.72 -10.22 31.58
N ASP A 178 -25.06 -11.50 31.53
CA ASP A 178 -24.11 -12.61 31.67
C ASP A 178 -23.33 -12.77 30.35
N LEU A 179 -22.06 -12.34 30.34
CA LEU A 179 -21.25 -12.31 29.13
C LEU A 179 -21.00 -13.70 28.54
N ASN A 180 -20.98 -14.76 29.35
CA ASN A 180 -20.84 -16.13 28.88
C ASN A 180 -22.19 -16.77 28.50
N ARG A 181 -23.20 -15.93 28.24
CA ARG A 181 -24.48 -16.28 27.61
C ARG A 181 -24.81 -15.36 26.44
N GLN A 182 -23.85 -14.54 26.00
CA GLN A 182 -24.04 -13.54 24.95
C GLN A 182 -23.51 -13.98 23.59
N TYR A 183 -22.88 -15.15 23.47
CA TYR A 183 -22.35 -15.63 22.20
C TYR A 183 -23.43 -16.36 21.39
N ASP A 184 -23.33 -16.31 20.05
CA ASP A 184 -24.30 -16.93 19.13
C ASP A 184 -24.08 -18.45 18.99
N ALA A 185 -24.26 -19.16 20.09
CA ALA A 185 -24.15 -20.61 20.18
C ALA A 185 -25.42 -21.13 20.85
N ASP A 186 -26.38 -21.62 20.06
CA ASP A 186 -27.70 -22.04 20.56
C ASP A 186 -28.39 -21.00 21.47
N TRP A 187 -28.12 -19.71 21.23
CA TRP A 187 -28.48 -18.60 22.14
C TRP A 187 -29.99 -18.50 22.41
N ARG A 188 -30.80 -18.84 21.39
CA ARG A 188 -32.26 -18.81 21.46
C ARG A 188 -32.80 -19.82 22.48
N ASN A 189 -32.12 -20.95 22.65
CA ASN A 189 -32.58 -22.08 23.47
C ASN A 189 -31.95 -22.11 24.87
N ILE A 190 -31.18 -21.07 25.25
CA ILE A 190 -30.63 -20.93 26.60
C ILE A 190 -31.75 -20.97 27.65
N LYS A 191 -31.63 -21.92 28.59
CA LYS A 191 -32.53 -22.07 29.74
C LYS A 191 -32.08 -21.22 30.94
N ASN A 192 -32.98 -21.03 31.90
CA ASN A 192 -32.74 -20.29 33.15
C ASN A 192 -32.37 -18.80 32.94
N ASP A 193 -32.83 -18.21 31.84
CA ASP A 193 -32.74 -16.78 31.61
C ASP A 193 -33.78 -16.03 32.46
N PRO A 194 -33.37 -15.06 33.32
CA PRO A 194 -34.31 -14.25 34.09
C PRO A 194 -35.15 -13.28 33.23
N GLY A 195 -34.86 -13.14 31.94
CA GLY A 195 -35.60 -12.27 31.00
C GLY A 195 -35.34 -10.77 31.15
N LYS A 196 -34.55 -10.37 32.15
CA LYS A 196 -34.17 -8.98 32.41
C LYS A 196 -32.80 -8.89 33.09
N PRO A 197 -32.11 -7.72 33.03
CA PRO A 197 -30.84 -7.51 33.71
C PRO A 197 -30.82 -7.98 35.15
N LYS A 198 -29.82 -8.79 35.51
CA LYS A 198 -29.69 -9.42 36.81
C LYS A 198 -28.23 -9.73 37.14
N PHE A 199 -27.91 -9.92 38.42
CA PHE A 199 -26.55 -10.27 38.87
C PHE A 199 -25.95 -11.53 38.19
N ALA A 200 -26.78 -12.40 37.59
CA ALA A 200 -26.36 -13.61 36.88
C ALA A 200 -27.41 -14.04 35.82
N ASN A 201 -26.98 -14.88 34.87
CA ASN A 201 -27.78 -15.63 33.89
C ASN A 201 -28.57 -14.84 32.84
N TYR A 202 -28.73 -13.53 32.95
CA TYR A 202 -29.44 -12.77 31.92
C TYR A 202 -28.68 -12.82 30.60
N LYS A 203 -29.29 -13.40 29.57
CA LYS A 203 -28.61 -13.63 28.28
C LYS A 203 -28.57 -12.42 27.36
N GLY A 204 -29.17 -11.29 27.75
CA GLY A 204 -29.31 -10.09 26.92
C GLY A 204 -30.49 -10.16 25.94
N THR A 205 -30.63 -9.15 25.08
CA THR A 205 -31.75 -9.05 24.12
C THR A 205 -31.49 -9.73 22.78
N ARG A 206 -30.21 -9.86 22.40
CA ARG A 206 -29.73 -10.58 21.21
C ARG A 206 -28.27 -11.01 21.43
N PRO A 207 -27.73 -12.00 20.70
CA PRO A 207 -26.31 -12.33 20.80
C PRO A 207 -25.42 -11.16 20.38
N HIS A 208 -24.22 -11.11 20.96
CA HIS A 208 -23.15 -10.13 20.69
C HIS A 208 -23.56 -8.66 20.90
N SER A 209 -24.55 -8.42 21.76
CA SER A 209 -25.06 -7.07 22.07
C SER A 209 -24.27 -6.35 23.16
N ALA A 210 -23.72 -7.08 24.13
CA ALA A 210 -22.86 -6.50 25.16
C ALA A 210 -21.53 -6.06 24.55
N SER A 211 -21.08 -4.86 24.89
CA SER A 211 -19.86 -4.25 24.33
C SER A 211 -18.63 -5.12 24.56
N GLU A 212 -18.55 -5.80 25.71
CA GLU A 212 -17.46 -6.73 26.01
C GLU A 212 -17.47 -7.95 25.10
N THR A 213 -18.63 -8.61 24.95
CA THR A 213 -18.76 -9.78 24.06
C THR A 213 -18.47 -9.41 22.62
N LYS A 214 -18.97 -8.25 22.15
CA LYS A 214 -18.71 -7.77 20.80
C LYS A 214 -17.21 -7.60 20.55
N ALA A 215 -16.48 -6.99 21.50
CA ALA A 215 -15.03 -6.83 21.40
C ALA A 215 -14.31 -8.20 21.29
N ILE A 216 -14.75 -9.21 22.05
CA ILE A 216 -14.17 -10.56 21.98
C ILE A 216 -14.46 -11.25 20.65
N VAL A 217 -15.69 -11.13 20.12
CA VAL A 217 -16.07 -11.72 18.83
C VAL A 217 -15.26 -11.10 17.70
N ASP A 218 -15.25 -9.77 17.60
CA ASP A 218 -14.51 -9.03 16.57
C ASP A 218 -13.00 -9.34 16.66
N PHE A 219 -12.46 -9.45 17.88
CA PHE A 219 -11.08 -9.82 18.10
C PHE A 219 -10.76 -11.27 17.70
N THR A 220 -11.63 -12.23 18.01
CA THR A 220 -11.43 -13.64 17.68
C THR A 220 -11.39 -13.86 16.17
N TYR A 221 -12.27 -13.20 15.40
CA TYR A 221 -12.19 -13.21 13.93
C TYR A 221 -10.88 -12.61 13.42
N ARG A 222 -10.41 -11.53 14.05
CA ARG A 222 -9.18 -10.84 13.62
C ARG A 222 -7.91 -11.69 13.84
N ILE A 223 -7.82 -12.41 14.95
CA ILE A 223 -6.63 -13.23 15.27
C ILE A 223 -6.73 -14.68 14.77
N ASP A 224 -7.92 -15.12 14.36
CA ASP A 224 -8.23 -16.44 13.78
C ASP A 224 -7.52 -17.62 14.49
N PRO A 225 -7.77 -17.83 15.81
CA PRO A 225 -6.95 -18.71 16.62
C PRO A 225 -7.21 -20.19 16.32
N GLU A 226 -6.17 -21.01 16.46
CA GLU A 226 -6.24 -22.47 16.26
C GLU A 226 -6.96 -23.17 17.40
N MET A 227 -6.81 -22.65 18.62
CA MET A 227 -7.39 -23.17 19.84
C MET A 227 -7.73 -22.03 20.80
N THR A 228 -8.76 -22.21 21.63
CA THR A 228 -9.10 -21.26 22.70
C THR A 228 -9.19 -21.90 24.08
N VAL A 229 -8.77 -21.16 25.11
CA VAL A 229 -8.95 -21.51 26.53
C VAL A 229 -9.61 -20.34 27.25
N SER A 230 -10.84 -20.56 27.71
CA SER A 230 -11.63 -19.58 28.44
C SER A 230 -11.68 -19.96 29.91
N TYR A 231 -10.85 -19.32 30.74
CA TYR A 231 -10.75 -19.65 32.15
C TYR A 231 -11.92 -19.08 32.95
N HIS A 232 -12.55 -19.96 33.72
CA HIS A 232 -13.65 -19.66 34.63
C HIS A 232 -13.35 -20.20 36.03
N SER A 233 -14.26 -20.01 36.98
CA SER A 233 -14.21 -20.75 38.25
C SER A 233 -15.63 -21.05 38.73
N SER A 234 -15.93 -22.26 39.20
CA SER A 234 -15.02 -23.21 39.85
C SER A 234 -15.52 -24.65 39.79
N GLY A 235 -14.66 -25.59 40.19
CA GLY A 235 -15.03 -27.01 40.34
C GLY A 235 -13.94 -28.00 39.97
N GLU A 236 -12.77 -27.53 39.49
CA GLU A 236 -11.71 -28.39 38.95
C GLU A 236 -12.23 -29.31 37.83
N ILE A 237 -13.04 -28.72 36.94
CA ILE A 237 -13.66 -29.40 35.79
C ILE A 237 -13.29 -28.75 34.47
N LEU A 238 -13.41 -29.50 33.38
CA LEU A 238 -13.06 -29.06 32.03
C LEU A 238 -14.23 -29.32 31.07
N PHE A 239 -14.86 -28.25 30.57
CA PHE A 239 -15.74 -28.34 29.40
C PHE A 239 -14.92 -28.20 28.13
N TRP A 240 -15.29 -28.97 27.10
CA TRP A 240 -14.51 -29.07 25.85
C TRP A 240 -15.37 -29.38 24.62
N ASN A 241 -16.68 -29.60 24.80
CA ASN A 241 -17.58 -30.09 23.78
C ASN A 241 -18.84 -29.23 23.65
N PHE A 242 -19.20 -28.90 22.42
CA PHE A 242 -20.45 -28.27 22.00
C PHE A 242 -20.86 -28.73 20.59
N HIS A 243 -21.74 -29.73 20.51
CA HIS A 243 -22.34 -30.29 19.27
C HIS A 243 -21.38 -30.81 18.19
N GLN A 244 -20.06 -30.80 18.38
CA GLN A 244 -19.14 -31.38 17.39
C GLN A 244 -19.25 -32.91 17.37
N THR A 245 -19.17 -33.48 16.16
CA THR A 245 -19.30 -34.92 15.90
C THR A 245 -18.13 -35.44 15.05
N GLY A 246 -18.03 -36.77 14.89
CA GLY A 246 -17.07 -37.41 13.99
C GLY A 246 -15.61 -37.11 14.32
N SER A 247 -14.80 -36.82 13.29
CA SER A 247 -13.37 -36.54 13.44
C SER A 247 -13.08 -35.33 14.35
N ARG A 248 -13.95 -34.31 14.34
CA ARG A 248 -13.81 -33.13 15.21
C ARG A 248 -14.01 -33.48 16.68
N TYR A 249 -15.01 -34.32 16.98
CA TYR A 249 -15.20 -34.84 18.33
C TYR A 249 -13.97 -35.60 18.83
N ASN A 250 -13.46 -36.53 18.03
CA ASN A 250 -12.31 -37.36 18.41
C ASN A 250 -11.04 -36.52 18.62
N ARG A 251 -10.79 -35.54 17.75
CA ARG A 251 -9.69 -34.57 17.88
C ARG A 251 -9.79 -33.79 19.18
N ASP A 252 -10.92 -33.14 19.42
CA ASP A 252 -11.10 -32.27 20.59
C ASP A 252 -11.04 -33.08 21.90
N LEU A 253 -11.57 -34.31 21.89
CA LEU A 253 -11.50 -35.22 23.03
C LEU A 253 -10.06 -35.60 23.38
N ALA A 254 -9.20 -35.84 22.38
CA ALA A 254 -7.79 -36.16 22.61
C ALA A 254 -7.09 -35.00 23.31
N TYR A 255 -7.32 -33.77 22.85
CA TYR A 255 -6.77 -32.57 23.49
C TYR A 255 -7.33 -32.34 24.90
N ALA A 256 -8.65 -32.50 25.08
CA ALA A 256 -9.31 -32.37 26.38
C ALA A 256 -8.74 -33.37 27.41
N LYS A 257 -8.53 -34.63 27.01
CA LYS A 257 -7.93 -35.66 27.88
C LYS A 257 -6.53 -35.26 28.33
N GLN A 258 -5.73 -34.69 27.44
CA GLN A 258 -4.38 -34.24 27.78
C GLN A 258 -4.40 -33.03 28.72
N ILE A 259 -5.28 -32.05 28.49
CA ILE A 259 -5.46 -30.92 29.42
C ILE A 259 -5.91 -31.44 30.78
N GLY A 260 -6.88 -32.37 30.83
CA GLY A 260 -7.33 -33.00 32.07
C GLY A 260 -6.19 -33.72 32.82
N LYS A 261 -5.26 -34.37 32.11
CA LYS A 261 -4.05 -34.96 32.73
C LYS A 261 -3.10 -33.91 33.29
N LEU A 262 -2.90 -32.80 32.57
CA LEU A 262 -2.01 -31.71 33.00
C LEU A 262 -2.54 -31.01 34.26
N THR A 263 -3.85 -30.79 34.32
CA THR A 263 -4.50 -30.03 35.40
C THR A 263 -5.01 -30.90 36.54
N GLY A 264 -5.25 -32.19 36.28
CA GLY A 264 -6.02 -33.07 37.16
C GLY A 264 -7.53 -32.81 37.11
N TYR A 265 -8.02 -32.00 36.17
CA TYR A 265 -9.44 -31.66 36.10
C TYR A 265 -10.27 -32.78 35.48
N ARG A 266 -11.48 -32.96 36.01
CA ARG A 266 -12.45 -33.92 35.46
C ARG A 266 -13.09 -33.35 34.20
N LEU A 267 -13.04 -34.10 33.11
CA LEU A 267 -13.74 -33.76 31.87
C LEU A 267 -15.25 -33.83 32.08
N ILE A 268 -15.96 -32.81 31.60
CA ILE A 268 -17.41 -32.84 31.49
C ILE A 268 -17.77 -33.29 30.08
N TYR A 269 -18.52 -34.38 30.01
CA TYR A 269 -19.07 -34.89 28.76
C TYR A 269 -20.44 -34.26 28.51
N PRO A 270 -20.82 -34.04 27.24
CA PRO A 270 -22.07 -33.39 26.89
C PRO A 270 -23.27 -34.20 27.41
N GLY A 271 -24.19 -33.51 28.07
CA GLY A 271 -25.52 -34.05 28.43
C GLY A 271 -26.54 -33.80 27.31
N PRO A 272 -27.78 -34.30 27.43
CA PRO A 272 -28.80 -34.22 26.37
C PRO A 272 -29.26 -32.80 26.01
N ASN A 273 -28.94 -31.79 26.83
CA ASN A 273 -29.27 -30.37 26.59
C ASN A 273 -28.14 -29.46 27.09
N PRO A 274 -27.00 -29.35 26.38
CA PRO A 274 -25.92 -28.45 26.79
C PRO A 274 -26.44 -27.00 26.78
N SER A 275 -26.13 -26.22 27.83
CA SER A 275 -26.42 -24.79 27.82
C SER A 275 -25.49 -24.11 26.83
N GLY A 276 -26.01 -23.55 25.75
CA GLY A 276 -25.25 -22.71 24.83
C GLY A 276 -24.98 -21.30 25.38
N GLY A 277 -24.44 -20.46 24.49
CA GLY A 277 -24.20 -19.04 24.71
C GLY A 277 -22.81 -18.68 25.21
N GLY A 278 -21.96 -19.67 25.49
CA GLY A 278 -20.60 -19.48 25.95
C GLY A 278 -19.61 -19.17 24.83
N MET A 279 -18.50 -18.52 25.18
CA MET A 279 -17.41 -18.22 24.23
C MET A 279 -16.87 -19.50 23.58
N THR A 280 -16.62 -20.52 24.39
CA THR A 280 -16.11 -21.82 23.96
C THR A 280 -17.09 -22.53 23.02
N ASP A 281 -18.38 -22.47 23.33
CA ASP A 281 -19.45 -23.08 22.52
C ASP A 281 -19.50 -22.45 21.13
N TRP A 282 -19.51 -21.12 21.10
CA TRP A 282 -19.48 -20.35 19.86
C TRP A 282 -18.20 -20.60 19.07
N PHE A 283 -17.03 -20.65 19.70
CA PHE A 283 -15.79 -20.93 19.00
C PHE A 283 -15.79 -22.32 18.33
N ILE A 284 -16.25 -23.35 19.05
CA ILE A 284 -16.38 -24.71 18.51
C ILE A 284 -17.40 -24.74 17.37
N GLN A 285 -18.53 -24.04 17.52
CA GLN A 285 -19.59 -23.99 16.52
C GLN A 285 -19.18 -23.19 15.28
N GLU A 286 -18.49 -22.06 15.43
CA GLU A 286 -18.19 -21.14 14.34
C GLU A 286 -16.90 -21.55 13.62
N PHE A 287 -15.80 -21.69 14.35
CA PHE A 287 -14.48 -21.97 13.79
C PHE A 287 -14.25 -23.47 13.55
N LYS A 288 -15.09 -24.34 14.12
CA LYS A 288 -14.93 -25.81 14.09
C LYS A 288 -13.58 -26.27 14.66
N ARG A 289 -13.02 -25.50 15.60
CA ARG A 289 -11.69 -25.70 16.21
C ARG A 289 -11.80 -26.02 17.71
N PRO A 290 -10.76 -26.60 18.33
CA PRO A 290 -10.82 -27.01 19.74
C PRO A 290 -10.92 -25.80 20.69
N GLY A 291 -11.94 -25.81 21.55
CA GLY A 291 -12.11 -24.82 22.61
C GLY A 291 -12.30 -25.47 23.97
N PHE A 292 -11.82 -24.82 25.03
CA PHE A 292 -11.81 -25.38 26.38
C PHE A 292 -12.24 -24.35 27.42
N THR A 293 -13.02 -24.80 28.41
CA THR A 293 -13.41 -24.00 29.58
C THR A 293 -12.95 -24.72 30.85
N PRO A 294 -11.75 -24.41 31.38
CA PRO A 294 -11.32 -24.88 32.68
C PRO A 294 -11.99 -24.07 33.80
N GLU A 295 -12.68 -24.75 34.71
CA GLU A 295 -13.28 -24.17 35.92
C GLU A 295 -12.29 -24.32 37.09
N LEU A 296 -11.62 -23.22 37.43
CA LEU A 296 -10.52 -23.19 38.37
C LEU A 296 -10.93 -23.46 39.82
N GLY A 297 -10.06 -24.11 40.60
CA GLY A 297 -10.18 -24.22 42.05
C GLY A 297 -11.43 -24.95 42.54
N ARG A 298 -11.51 -25.11 43.87
CA ARG A 298 -12.66 -25.76 44.52
C ARG A 298 -13.85 -24.80 44.62
N TYR A 299 -15.07 -25.34 44.53
CA TYR A 299 -16.29 -24.51 44.58
C TYR A 299 -16.40 -23.72 45.90
N PRO A 300 -16.34 -22.36 45.87
CA PRO A 300 -16.38 -21.53 47.07
C PRO A 300 -17.80 -21.08 47.43
N GLY A 301 -18.83 -21.58 46.74
CA GLY A 301 -20.18 -21.00 46.78
C GLY A 301 -20.36 -19.88 45.75
N GLN A 302 -21.38 -19.05 45.94
CA GLN A 302 -21.66 -17.91 45.05
C GLN A 302 -20.75 -16.72 45.38
N THR A 303 -19.43 -16.90 45.27
CA THR A 303 -18.42 -15.85 45.53
C THR A 303 -17.14 -16.14 44.75
N ASN A 304 -16.14 -15.27 44.88
CA ASN A 304 -14.83 -15.46 44.27
C ASN A 304 -14.00 -16.53 45.01
N LEU A 305 -13.11 -17.22 44.29
CA LEU A 305 -12.07 -18.03 44.93
C LEU A 305 -11.18 -17.16 45.83
N PRO A 306 -10.76 -17.65 47.01
CA PRO A 306 -9.81 -16.94 47.83
C PRO A 306 -8.42 -16.97 47.20
N ILE A 307 -7.62 -15.93 47.44
CA ILE A 307 -6.25 -15.80 46.92
C ILE A 307 -5.34 -16.97 47.33
N SER A 308 -5.61 -17.59 48.49
CA SER A 308 -4.90 -18.77 48.97
C SER A 308 -4.96 -19.96 48.00
N GLU A 309 -5.95 -20.02 47.12
CA GLU A 309 -6.04 -21.07 46.09
C GLU A 309 -5.05 -20.86 44.93
N PHE A 310 -4.40 -19.70 44.82
CA PHE A 310 -3.58 -19.38 43.65
C PHE A 310 -2.45 -20.39 43.41
N ASP A 311 -1.73 -20.83 44.45
CA ASP A 311 -0.62 -21.78 44.28
C ASP A 311 -1.09 -23.13 43.73
N ARG A 312 -2.29 -23.58 44.15
CA ARG A 312 -2.93 -24.80 43.64
C ARG A 312 -3.30 -24.61 42.17
N VAL A 313 -4.01 -23.52 41.86
CA VAL A 313 -4.44 -23.17 40.50
C VAL A 313 -3.24 -23.05 39.55
N TRP A 314 -2.17 -22.39 39.98
CA TRP A 314 -0.94 -22.25 39.20
C TRP A 314 -0.28 -23.60 38.94
N LYS A 315 -0.12 -24.44 39.98
CA LYS A 315 0.47 -25.77 39.84
C LYS A 315 -0.27 -26.61 38.79
N GLN A 316 -1.60 -26.53 38.76
CA GLN A 316 -2.45 -27.28 37.82
C GLN A 316 -2.39 -26.71 36.39
N ASN A 317 -2.31 -25.39 36.22
CA ASN A 317 -2.56 -24.78 34.90
C ASN A 317 -1.31 -24.22 34.20
N ARG A 318 -0.16 -24.15 34.86
CA ARG A 318 1.09 -23.54 34.36
C ARG A 318 1.65 -24.09 33.05
N TYR A 319 1.13 -25.20 32.52
CA TYR A 319 1.55 -25.78 31.24
C TYR A 319 0.46 -25.77 30.17
N VAL A 320 -0.78 -25.42 30.50
CA VAL A 320 -1.91 -25.47 29.56
C VAL A 320 -1.68 -24.52 28.39
N GLY A 321 -1.26 -23.28 28.65
CA GLY A 321 -0.97 -22.30 27.59
C GLY A 321 0.11 -22.77 26.60
N LEU A 322 1.22 -23.35 27.10
CA LEU A 322 2.28 -23.90 26.25
C LEU A 322 1.80 -25.10 25.43
N TYR A 323 1.00 -25.98 26.04
CA TYR A 323 0.43 -27.13 25.36
C TYR A 323 -0.50 -26.72 24.21
N VAL A 324 -1.45 -25.81 24.45
CA VAL A 324 -2.38 -25.37 23.40
C VAL A 324 -1.68 -24.60 22.30
N ALA A 325 -0.64 -23.82 22.62
CA ALA A 325 0.17 -23.16 21.58
C ALA A 325 0.91 -24.17 20.71
N TYR A 326 1.56 -25.15 21.33
CA TYR A 326 2.30 -26.20 20.61
C TYR A 326 1.40 -27.05 19.70
N GLU A 327 0.25 -27.51 20.19
CA GLU A 327 -0.71 -28.26 19.36
C GLU A 327 -1.43 -27.36 18.36
N GLY A 328 -1.69 -26.10 18.73
CA GLY A 328 -2.22 -25.09 17.82
C GLY A 328 -1.32 -24.90 16.60
N HIS A 329 0.00 -24.82 16.78
CA HIS A 329 0.93 -24.73 15.65
C HIS A 329 0.82 -25.93 14.69
N LYS A 330 0.61 -27.15 15.19
CA LYS A 330 0.41 -28.31 14.32
C LYS A 330 -0.90 -28.23 13.53
N LEU A 331 -1.98 -27.75 14.15
CA LEU A 331 -3.24 -27.48 13.46
C LEU A 331 -3.07 -26.42 12.38
N TYR A 332 -2.32 -25.35 12.68
CA TYR A 332 -1.96 -24.32 11.72
C TYR A 332 -1.22 -24.90 10.51
N LEU A 333 -0.20 -25.74 10.72
CA LEU A 333 0.54 -26.39 9.64
C LEU A 333 -0.37 -27.26 8.76
N ASN A 334 -1.34 -27.97 9.34
CA ASN A 334 -2.30 -28.77 8.59
C ASN A 334 -3.24 -27.93 7.71
N ARG A 335 -3.49 -26.66 8.06
CA ARG A 335 -4.29 -25.72 7.27
C ARG A 335 -3.47 -24.71 6.49
N LEU A 336 -2.14 -24.83 6.50
CA LEU A 336 -1.23 -23.82 5.97
C LEU A 336 -1.50 -23.49 4.50
N SER A 337 -1.91 -24.47 3.69
CA SER A 337 -2.32 -24.25 2.30
C SER A 337 -3.48 -23.27 2.18
N THR A 338 -4.54 -23.44 2.98
CA THR A 338 -5.68 -22.52 3.02
C THR A 338 -5.29 -21.15 3.57
N VAL A 339 -4.42 -21.10 4.57
CA VAL A 339 -3.92 -19.83 5.11
C VAL A 339 -3.11 -19.06 4.05
N ALA A 340 -2.20 -19.73 3.37
CA ALA A 340 -1.39 -19.12 2.31
C ALA A 340 -2.26 -18.61 1.15
N GLU A 341 -3.27 -19.38 0.75
CA GLU A 341 -4.28 -18.97 -0.24
C GLU A 341 -5.02 -17.68 0.18
N ASN A 342 -5.45 -17.59 1.44
CA ASN A 342 -6.14 -16.41 1.96
C ASN A 342 -5.23 -15.17 2.02
N GLU A 343 -3.97 -15.34 2.45
CA GLU A 343 -3.00 -14.24 2.50
C GLU A 343 -2.63 -13.73 1.10
N VAL A 344 -2.42 -14.63 0.13
CA VAL A 344 -2.18 -14.24 -1.28
C VAL A 344 -3.40 -13.49 -1.83
N SER A 345 -4.61 -14.02 -1.63
CA SER A 345 -5.84 -13.36 -2.07
C SER A 345 -6.05 -11.99 -1.43
N LYS A 346 -5.61 -11.80 -0.18
CA LYS A 346 -5.61 -10.49 0.50
C LYS A 346 -4.60 -9.55 -0.13
N ALA A 347 -3.38 -10.00 -0.38
CA ALA A 347 -2.34 -9.21 -1.03
C ALA A 347 -2.79 -8.76 -2.44
N GLU A 348 -3.42 -9.64 -3.21
CA GLU A 348 -4.01 -9.31 -4.52
C GLU A 348 -5.06 -8.20 -4.41
N ARG A 349 -5.98 -8.26 -3.45
CA ARG A 349 -6.98 -7.20 -3.23
C ARG A 349 -6.36 -5.85 -2.89
N GLU A 350 -5.36 -5.83 -2.00
CA GLU A 350 -4.70 -4.57 -1.62
C GLU A 350 -3.85 -4.00 -2.76
N ALA A 351 -3.21 -4.85 -3.57
CA ALA A 351 -2.47 -4.43 -4.76
C ALA A 351 -3.41 -3.92 -5.88
N ASN A 352 -4.58 -4.51 -6.06
CA ASN A 352 -5.58 -4.01 -6.99
C ASN A 352 -6.08 -2.61 -6.58
N ARG A 353 -6.35 -2.37 -5.30
CA ARG A 353 -6.67 -1.01 -4.81
C ARG A 353 -5.52 -0.03 -5.02
N LEU A 354 -4.28 -0.50 -4.95
CA LEU A 354 -3.11 0.35 -5.18
C LEU A 354 -3.07 0.88 -6.62
N THR A 355 -3.64 0.17 -7.60
CA THR A 355 -3.63 0.61 -9.01
C THR A 355 -4.42 1.89 -9.23
N GLU A 356 -5.44 2.15 -8.43
CA GLU A 356 -6.24 3.38 -8.48
C GLU A 356 -5.40 4.65 -8.21
N PHE A 357 -4.25 4.52 -7.52
CA PHE A 357 -3.43 5.65 -7.12
C PHE A 357 -2.32 6.01 -8.11
N TYR A 358 -1.89 5.06 -8.95
CA TYR A 358 -0.78 5.28 -9.87
C TYR A 358 -1.19 5.33 -11.35
N ILE A 359 -2.47 5.13 -11.65
CA ILE A 359 -3.06 5.49 -12.95
C ILE A 359 -3.47 6.95 -12.86
N ILE A 360 -2.74 7.83 -13.56
CA ILE A 360 -2.92 9.28 -13.43
C ILE A 360 -3.51 9.83 -14.72
N THR A 361 -4.70 10.42 -14.61
CA THR A 361 -5.47 10.94 -15.74
C THR A 361 -5.32 12.45 -15.94
N SER A 362 -4.73 13.16 -14.98
CA SER A 362 -4.59 14.62 -15.04
C SER A 362 -3.32 15.11 -14.37
N PRO A 363 -2.60 16.09 -14.95
CA PRO A 363 -1.43 16.71 -14.32
C PRO A 363 -1.72 17.28 -12.93
N LYS A 364 -2.96 17.75 -12.69
CA LYS A 364 -3.40 18.28 -11.38
C LYS A 364 -3.44 17.23 -10.27
N ASN A 365 -3.53 15.95 -10.63
CA ASN A 365 -3.60 14.83 -9.70
C ASN A 365 -2.23 14.18 -9.47
N VAL A 366 -1.17 14.67 -10.12
CA VAL A 366 0.19 14.17 -9.92
C VAL A 366 0.74 14.73 -8.61
N ARG A 367 0.49 14.03 -7.50
CA ARG A 367 1.05 14.32 -6.18
C ARG A 367 1.01 13.10 -5.29
N LEU A 368 1.95 13.01 -4.36
CA LEU A 368 1.91 11.93 -3.37
C LEU A 368 0.92 12.26 -2.26
N THR A 369 -0.17 11.50 -2.14
CA THR A 369 -1.17 11.70 -1.08
C THR A 369 -0.91 10.78 0.12
N PRO A 370 -1.27 11.19 1.34
CA PRO A 370 -1.21 10.31 2.51
C PRO A 370 -2.03 9.02 2.32
N GLU A 371 -3.11 9.07 1.55
CA GLU A 371 -3.92 7.89 1.18
C GLU A 371 -3.12 6.91 0.33
N PHE A 372 -2.38 7.41 -0.67
CA PHE A 372 -1.51 6.59 -1.52
C PHE A 372 -0.41 5.92 -0.69
N GLU A 373 0.29 6.67 0.15
CA GLU A 373 1.34 6.11 1.04
C GLU A 373 0.78 5.02 1.96
N ARG A 374 -0.38 5.28 2.60
CA ARG A 374 -1.04 4.28 3.45
C ARG A 374 -1.43 3.03 2.67
N GLN A 375 -1.96 3.17 1.46
CA GLN A 375 -2.31 2.01 0.64
C GLN A 375 -1.06 1.24 0.18
N TYR A 376 0.01 1.95 -0.19
CA TYR A 376 1.29 1.36 -0.56
C TYR A 376 1.91 0.53 0.57
N ASP A 377 1.90 1.06 1.79
CA ASP A 377 2.38 0.35 2.98
C ASP A 377 1.50 -0.84 3.35
N LYS A 378 0.17 -0.71 3.27
CA LYS A 378 -0.75 -1.84 3.46
C LYS A 378 -0.46 -2.97 2.45
N THR A 379 -0.25 -2.63 1.19
CA THR A 379 0.09 -3.61 0.15
C THR A 379 1.44 -4.26 0.41
N ARG A 380 2.46 -3.48 0.84
CA ARG A 380 3.78 -4.02 1.26
C ARG A 380 3.62 -5.07 2.36
N ASP A 381 2.86 -4.74 3.40
CA ASP A 381 2.71 -5.60 4.57
C ASP A 381 1.92 -6.87 4.21
N ALA A 382 0.86 -6.75 3.40
CA ALA A 382 0.10 -7.88 2.89
C ALA A 382 0.96 -8.82 2.03
N ILE A 383 1.78 -8.29 1.11
CA ILE A 383 2.74 -9.07 0.31
C ILE A 383 3.75 -9.78 1.21
N SER A 384 4.28 -9.10 2.24
CA SER A 384 5.25 -9.68 3.17
C SER A 384 4.67 -10.89 3.92
N ASN A 385 3.42 -10.77 4.39
CA ASN A 385 2.70 -11.84 5.07
C ASN A 385 2.43 -13.02 4.12
N ALA A 386 1.91 -12.75 2.92
CA ALA A 386 1.68 -13.76 1.90
C ALA A 386 2.97 -14.49 1.50
N ALA A 387 4.07 -13.75 1.29
CA ALA A 387 5.37 -14.34 1.00
C ALA A 387 5.84 -15.25 2.15
N SER A 388 5.62 -14.83 3.39
CA SER A 388 5.99 -15.60 4.58
C SER A 388 5.24 -16.93 4.68
N THR A 389 3.93 -16.93 4.45
CA THR A 389 3.10 -18.15 4.51
C THR A 389 3.36 -19.08 3.32
N VAL A 390 3.49 -18.53 2.11
CA VAL A 390 3.81 -19.32 0.90
C VAL A 390 5.18 -19.99 1.03
N ARG A 391 6.19 -19.31 1.62
CA ARG A 391 7.51 -19.91 1.86
C ARG A 391 7.45 -21.17 2.73
N GLN A 392 6.55 -21.20 3.72
CA GLN A 392 6.39 -22.31 4.66
C GLN A 392 5.72 -23.54 4.02
N LEU A 393 5.05 -23.39 2.88
CA LEU A 393 4.42 -24.52 2.20
C LEU A 393 5.47 -25.55 1.71
N PRO A 394 5.12 -26.85 1.71
CA PRO A 394 5.91 -27.87 1.05
C PRO A 394 6.00 -27.56 -0.46
N ASN A 395 7.10 -27.98 -1.10
CA ASN A 395 7.32 -27.71 -2.51
C ASN A 395 6.41 -28.57 -3.41
N ASN A 396 5.19 -28.10 -3.65
CA ASN A 396 4.15 -28.77 -4.42
C ASN A 396 3.44 -27.81 -5.41
N ALA A 397 2.46 -28.32 -6.15
CA ALA A 397 1.72 -27.53 -7.13
C ALA A 397 1.00 -26.31 -6.52
N VAL A 398 0.47 -26.45 -5.30
CA VAL A 398 -0.19 -25.36 -4.57
C VAL A 398 0.80 -24.23 -4.30
N LYS A 399 1.99 -24.54 -3.78
CA LYS A 399 3.04 -23.52 -3.55
C LYS A 399 3.40 -22.79 -4.84
N ARG A 400 3.64 -23.53 -5.94
CA ARG A 400 4.00 -22.92 -7.23
C ARG A 400 2.93 -21.98 -7.77
N ASN A 401 1.65 -22.38 -7.70
CA ASN A 401 0.54 -21.53 -8.11
C ASN A 401 0.46 -20.24 -7.28
N LEU A 402 0.58 -20.35 -5.96
CA LEU A 402 0.55 -19.21 -5.05
C LEU A 402 1.75 -18.28 -5.24
N GLN A 403 2.93 -18.82 -5.54
CA GLN A 403 4.12 -18.03 -5.88
C GLN A 403 3.89 -17.19 -7.14
N GLN A 404 3.37 -17.79 -8.21
CA GLN A 404 3.08 -17.05 -9.46
C GLN A 404 2.04 -15.94 -9.27
N ARG A 405 1.02 -16.18 -8.45
CA ARG A 405 0.04 -15.15 -8.08
C ARG A 405 0.69 -14.01 -7.29
N LEU A 406 1.50 -14.35 -6.29
CA LEU A 406 2.20 -13.37 -5.48
C LEU A 406 3.22 -12.54 -6.29
N GLU A 407 3.91 -13.15 -7.26
CA GLU A 407 4.82 -12.44 -8.18
C GLU A 407 4.09 -11.36 -8.99
N ARG A 408 2.87 -11.65 -9.48
CA ARG A 408 2.02 -10.64 -10.13
C ARG A 408 1.65 -9.50 -9.19
N THR A 409 1.32 -9.83 -7.93
CA THR A 409 1.03 -8.82 -6.89
C THR A 409 2.24 -7.93 -6.58
N ILE A 410 3.45 -8.52 -6.53
CA ILE A 410 4.70 -7.79 -6.31
C ILE A 410 4.95 -6.80 -7.46
N GLU A 411 4.67 -7.20 -8.70
CA GLU A 411 4.85 -6.34 -9.87
C GLU A 411 3.92 -5.13 -9.84
N LEU A 412 2.65 -5.28 -9.43
CA LEU A 412 1.74 -4.13 -9.25
C LEU A 412 2.30 -3.11 -8.25
N ARG A 413 2.86 -3.57 -7.13
CA ARG A 413 3.51 -2.68 -6.15
C ARG A 413 4.78 -2.05 -6.72
N ARG A 414 5.55 -2.78 -7.54
CA ARG A 414 6.73 -2.23 -8.21
C ARG A 414 6.36 -1.08 -9.13
N ARG A 415 5.28 -1.19 -9.91
CA ARG A 415 4.76 -0.10 -10.75
C ARG A 415 4.44 1.16 -9.92
N ALA A 416 3.73 0.99 -8.80
CA ALA A 416 3.45 2.08 -7.87
C ALA A 416 4.74 2.74 -7.34
N THR A 417 5.77 1.94 -7.03
CA THR A 417 7.07 2.44 -6.55
C THR A 417 7.74 3.37 -7.57
N LEU A 418 7.67 3.01 -8.85
CA LEU A 418 8.25 3.81 -9.94
C LEU A 418 7.52 5.15 -10.08
N VAL A 419 6.19 5.15 -10.00
CA VAL A 419 5.37 6.37 -10.02
C VAL A 419 5.66 7.26 -8.82
N MET A 420 5.68 6.72 -7.60
CA MET A 420 6.03 7.49 -6.39
C MET A 420 7.42 8.10 -6.49
N ARG A 421 8.39 7.38 -7.06
CA ARG A 421 9.75 7.90 -7.29
C ARG A 421 9.75 9.08 -8.26
N ALA A 422 9.00 8.98 -9.36
CA ALA A 422 8.84 10.06 -10.32
C ALA A 422 8.14 11.29 -9.70
N MET A 423 7.09 11.08 -8.90
CA MET A 423 6.41 12.15 -8.16
C MET A 423 7.34 12.87 -7.19
N ASN A 424 8.07 12.14 -6.33
CA ASN A 424 8.99 12.74 -5.36
C ASN A 424 10.10 13.56 -6.04
N ARG A 425 10.60 13.09 -7.19
CA ARG A 425 11.57 13.84 -8.01
C ARG A 425 10.95 15.08 -8.62
N GLY A 426 9.73 14.96 -9.14
CA GLY A 426 8.97 16.07 -9.71
C GLY A 426 8.60 17.16 -8.69
N GLU A 427 8.24 16.79 -7.46
CA GLU A 427 8.00 17.73 -6.37
C GLU A 427 9.29 18.50 -6.03
N LEU A 428 10.42 17.82 -5.89
CA LEU A 428 11.73 18.47 -5.68
C LEU A 428 12.13 19.37 -6.87
N LEU A 429 11.85 18.95 -8.10
CA LEU A 429 12.06 19.79 -9.29
C LEU A 429 11.19 21.05 -9.23
N THR A 430 9.94 20.92 -8.80
CA THR A 430 9.01 22.04 -8.65
C THR A 430 9.52 23.04 -7.61
N GLU A 431 9.99 22.56 -6.46
CA GLU A 431 10.60 23.41 -5.42
C GLU A 431 11.79 24.21 -5.97
N ARG A 432 12.74 23.54 -6.64
CA ARG A 432 13.89 24.19 -7.28
C ARG A 432 13.45 25.20 -8.35
N ASN A 433 12.43 24.86 -9.12
CA ASN A 433 11.90 25.72 -10.17
C ASN A 433 11.21 26.96 -9.60
N VAL A 434 10.58 26.86 -8.43
CA VAL A 434 10.02 28.01 -7.70
C VAL A 434 11.13 28.96 -7.25
N GLU A 435 12.25 28.45 -6.71
CA GLU A 435 13.39 29.29 -6.32
C GLU A 435 13.99 30.05 -7.50
N LEU A 436 14.11 29.39 -8.66
CA LEU A 436 14.56 30.02 -9.90
C LEU A 436 13.57 31.10 -10.37
N ASN A 437 12.26 30.79 -10.38
CA ASN A 437 11.23 31.76 -10.76
C ASN A 437 11.20 32.99 -9.84
N GLN A 438 11.40 32.82 -8.53
CA GLN A 438 11.51 33.95 -7.61
C GLN A 438 12.71 34.85 -7.93
N SER A 439 13.81 34.29 -8.42
CA SER A 439 14.99 35.06 -8.83
C SER A 439 14.73 35.85 -10.11
N ILE A 440 13.99 35.26 -11.06
CA ILE A 440 13.50 35.91 -12.28
C ILE A 440 12.56 37.07 -11.92
N ASP A 441 11.56 36.82 -11.08
CA ASP A 441 10.53 37.83 -10.74
C ASP A 441 11.09 39.01 -9.93
N LYS A 442 12.18 38.79 -9.18
CA LYS A 442 12.93 39.86 -8.51
C LYS A 442 13.89 40.60 -9.44
N ASN A 443 13.95 40.23 -10.72
CA ASN A 443 14.89 40.75 -11.72
C ASN A 443 16.36 40.64 -11.28
N THR A 444 16.70 39.51 -10.62
CA THR A 444 18.06 39.27 -10.10
C THR A 444 18.83 38.27 -10.96
N LEU A 445 20.01 38.67 -11.40
CA LEU A 445 20.94 37.82 -12.15
C LEU A 445 22.32 37.85 -11.49
N ASN A 446 22.62 36.82 -10.70
CA ASN A 446 23.85 36.68 -9.93
C ASN A 446 24.19 35.19 -9.73
N ASP A 447 25.26 34.90 -8.99
CA ASP A 447 25.72 33.53 -8.71
C ASP A 447 24.65 32.61 -8.11
N LYS A 448 23.72 33.15 -7.30
CA LYS A 448 22.59 32.36 -6.76
C LYS A 448 21.60 31.98 -7.85
N THR A 449 21.29 32.89 -8.77
CA THR A 449 20.42 32.60 -9.93
C THR A 449 21.06 31.53 -10.82
N ILE A 450 22.37 31.61 -11.06
CA ILE A 450 23.13 30.61 -11.83
C ILE A 450 23.08 29.25 -11.13
N ALA A 451 23.37 29.21 -9.83
CA ALA A 451 23.30 27.98 -9.04
C ALA A 451 21.89 27.37 -9.03
N ALA A 452 20.85 28.20 -8.95
CA ALA A 452 19.45 27.75 -9.03
C ALA A 452 19.12 27.17 -10.41
N LEU A 453 19.57 27.80 -11.51
CA LEU A 453 19.37 27.26 -12.86
C LEU A 453 20.04 25.89 -13.04
N GLU A 454 21.30 25.76 -12.64
CA GLU A 454 22.02 24.48 -12.71
C GLU A 454 21.37 23.41 -11.82
N SER A 455 20.87 23.81 -10.65
CA SER A 455 20.10 22.95 -9.76
C SER A 455 18.82 22.42 -10.42
N VAL A 456 18.09 23.28 -11.15
CA VAL A 456 16.88 22.90 -11.90
C VAL A 456 17.24 21.97 -13.06
N LYS A 457 18.24 22.29 -13.89
CA LYS A 457 18.68 21.45 -15.03
C LYS A 457 19.05 20.04 -14.58
N HIS A 458 19.84 19.94 -13.52
CA HIS A 458 20.28 18.65 -13.00
C HIS A 458 19.13 17.83 -12.39
N GLU A 459 18.19 18.47 -11.68
CA GLU A 459 17.02 17.75 -11.16
C GLU A 459 16.01 17.40 -12.26
N LEU A 460 15.90 18.21 -13.32
CA LEU A 460 15.08 17.91 -14.49
C LEU A 460 15.55 16.61 -15.13
N GLN A 461 16.86 16.47 -15.40
CA GLN A 461 17.42 15.24 -15.97
C GLN A 461 17.10 14.00 -15.12
N ARG A 462 17.22 14.11 -13.80
CA ARG A 462 16.89 13.01 -12.88
C ARG A 462 15.40 12.70 -12.83
N THR A 463 14.57 13.74 -12.94
CA THR A 463 13.11 13.62 -12.98
C THR A 463 12.66 12.93 -14.26
N GLU A 464 13.20 13.32 -15.41
CA GLU A 464 12.92 12.68 -16.70
C GLU A 464 13.36 11.23 -16.73
N ALA A 465 14.57 10.91 -16.24
CA ALA A 465 15.01 9.52 -16.10
C ALA A 465 14.09 8.71 -15.16
N ALA A 466 13.54 9.31 -14.10
CA ALA A 466 12.56 8.64 -13.24
C ALA A 466 11.23 8.43 -13.96
N ILE A 467 10.78 9.40 -14.76
CA ILE A 467 9.56 9.32 -15.57
C ILE A 467 9.69 8.23 -16.64
N GLU A 468 10.83 8.11 -17.33
CA GLU A 468 11.06 7.07 -18.33
C GLU A 468 10.85 5.65 -17.79
N ASN A 469 11.17 5.44 -16.51
CA ASN A 469 10.98 4.16 -15.84
C ASN A 469 9.51 3.90 -15.42
N VAL A 470 8.62 4.89 -15.49
CA VAL A 470 7.20 4.69 -15.14
C VAL A 470 6.51 3.89 -16.23
N VAL A 471 5.79 2.84 -15.82
CA VAL A 471 4.96 2.03 -16.74
C VAL A 471 3.73 2.84 -17.15
N GLY A 472 3.42 2.85 -18.45
CA GLY A 472 2.32 3.62 -19.03
C GLY A 472 2.77 4.95 -19.67
N VAL A 473 2.74 5.09 -20.99
CA VAL A 473 2.96 6.34 -21.75
C VAL A 473 2.02 7.43 -21.25
N GLY A 474 0.76 7.11 -20.98
CA GLY A 474 -0.20 8.06 -20.41
C GLY A 474 0.28 8.64 -19.08
N ASN A 475 0.73 7.78 -18.15
CA ASN A 475 1.31 8.20 -16.89
C ASN A 475 2.57 9.04 -17.11
N ARG A 476 3.49 8.59 -17.97
CA ARG A 476 4.73 9.31 -18.28
C ARG A 476 4.45 10.72 -18.78
N ARG A 477 3.52 10.83 -19.74
CA ARG A 477 3.11 12.11 -20.32
C ARG A 477 2.50 13.02 -19.26
N VAL A 478 1.58 12.52 -18.45
CA VAL A 478 0.89 13.33 -17.43
C VAL A 478 1.84 13.80 -16.33
N ILE A 479 2.76 12.94 -15.86
CA ILE A 479 3.79 13.32 -14.88
C ILE A 479 4.76 14.34 -15.49
N SER A 480 5.17 14.14 -16.74
CA SER A 480 6.03 15.09 -17.47
C SER A 480 5.35 16.46 -17.62
N GLN A 481 4.06 16.48 -17.98
CA GLN A 481 3.28 17.71 -18.08
C GLN A 481 3.16 18.44 -16.73
N ALA A 482 3.06 17.70 -15.62
CA ALA A 482 2.97 18.30 -14.29
C ALA A 482 4.31 18.91 -13.82
N TYR A 483 5.45 18.28 -14.12
CA TYR A 483 6.73 18.64 -13.51
C TYR A 483 7.82 19.07 -14.51
N ALA A 484 8.07 18.28 -15.54
CA ALA A 484 9.19 18.50 -16.46
C ALA A 484 8.92 19.67 -17.42
N VAL A 485 7.71 19.79 -17.95
CA VAL A 485 7.34 20.87 -18.89
C VAL A 485 7.49 22.26 -18.28
N PRO A 486 6.95 22.56 -17.07
CA PRO A 486 7.12 23.88 -16.45
C PRO A 486 8.59 24.24 -16.17
N ALA A 487 9.42 23.26 -15.82
CA ALA A 487 10.86 23.46 -15.60
C ALA A 487 11.59 23.77 -16.92
N LYS A 488 11.28 23.04 -17.99
CA LYS A 488 11.83 23.32 -19.33
C LYS A 488 11.47 24.72 -19.82
N GLU A 489 10.23 25.15 -19.63
CA GLU A 489 9.79 26.49 -19.98
C GLU A 489 10.54 27.57 -19.18
N THR A 490 10.76 27.34 -17.88
CA THR A 490 11.52 28.27 -17.03
C THR A 490 13.00 28.32 -17.43
N ILE A 491 13.61 27.19 -17.77
CA ILE A 491 14.98 27.14 -18.30
C ILE A 491 15.04 27.93 -19.61
N ALA A 492 14.16 27.65 -20.58
CA ALA A 492 14.14 28.34 -21.87
C ALA A 492 13.96 29.86 -21.73
N LEU A 493 13.24 30.31 -20.69
CA LEU A 493 13.04 31.72 -20.38
C LEU A 493 14.34 32.43 -19.97
N ILE A 494 15.18 31.80 -19.15
CA ILE A 494 16.32 32.46 -18.47
C ILE A 494 17.70 32.07 -19.02
N ASP A 495 17.85 30.91 -19.66
CA ASP A 495 19.14 30.32 -20.04
C ASP A 495 19.99 31.25 -20.91
N GLY A 496 19.36 31.92 -21.89
CA GLY A 496 20.02 32.92 -22.72
C GLY A 496 20.54 34.13 -21.94
N ALA A 497 19.78 34.61 -20.95
CA ALA A 497 20.19 35.72 -20.09
C ALA A 497 21.38 35.34 -19.19
N VAL A 498 21.35 34.15 -18.59
CA VAL A 498 22.47 33.62 -17.79
C VAL A 498 23.72 33.44 -18.65
N THR A 499 23.57 32.85 -19.84
CA THR A 499 24.69 32.66 -20.77
C THR A 499 25.31 34.00 -21.17
N LYS A 500 24.48 35.02 -21.47
CA LYS A 500 24.97 36.36 -21.78
C LYS A 500 25.68 37.01 -20.58
N TYR A 501 25.12 36.88 -19.38
CA TYR A 501 25.73 37.40 -18.15
C TYR A 501 27.12 36.80 -17.89
N LEU A 502 27.26 35.49 -17.99
CA LEU A 502 28.55 34.79 -17.82
C LEU A 502 29.56 35.24 -18.89
N ALA A 503 29.13 35.36 -20.14
CA ALA A 503 29.99 35.85 -21.23
C ALA A 503 30.46 37.30 -21.00
N LEU A 504 29.59 38.20 -20.52
CA LEU A 504 29.97 39.57 -20.19
C LEU A 504 30.95 39.65 -19.01
N ASN A 505 30.81 38.78 -18.00
CA ASN A 505 31.78 38.67 -16.91
C ASN A 505 33.14 38.18 -17.41
N GLU A 506 33.17 37.22 -18.33
CA GLU A 506 34.40 36.74 -18.96
C GLU A 506 35.10 37.83 -19.78
N VAL A 507 34.34 38.66 -20.51
CA VAL A 507 34.89 39.83 -21.23
C VAL A 507 35.61 40.78 -20.28
N GLU A 508 35.05 41.06 -19.10
CA GLU A 508 35.68 41.95 -18.12
C GLU A 508 36.99 41.37 -17.56
N ILE A 509 37.02 40.05 -17.31
CA ILE A 509 38.22 39.33 -16.89
C ILE A 509 39.28 39.39 -17.99
N THR A 510 38.91 39.11 -19.24
CA THR A 510 39.80 39.12 -20.41
C THR A 510 40.35 40.52 -20.68
N LEU A 511 39.54 41.57 -20.54
CA LEU A 511 39.99 42.95 -20.68
C LEU A 511 41.13 43.26 -19.69
N THR A 512 41.07 42.69 -18.49
CA THR A 512 42.08 42.88 -17.45
C THR A 512 43.34 42.03 -17.66
N LYS A 513 43.20 40.80 -18.15
CA LYS A 513 44.30 39.81 -18.24
C LYS A 513 44.98 39.72 -19.60
N ASP A 514 44.19 39.82 -20.67
CA ASP A 514 44.59 39.45 -22.03
C ASP A 514 44.54 40.62 -23.02
N GLY A 515 44.03 41.76 -22.58
CA GLY A 515 44.02 43.01 -23.34
C GLY A 515 42.76 43.26 -24.18
N PRO A 516 42.61 44.50 -24.68
CA PRO A 516 41.33 44.97 -25.22
C PRO A 516 40.91 44.34 -26.56
N GLU A 517 41.84 43.86 -27.40
CA GLU A 517 41.47 43.23 -28.68
C GLU A 517 40.74 41.88 -28.51
N LYS A 518 41.26 41.03 -27.62
CA LYS A 518 40.62 39.75 -27.28
C LYS A 518 39.28 39.98 -26.59
N ALA A 519 39.21 40.95 -25.67
CA ALA A 519 37.96 41.34 -25.01
C ALA A 519 36.92 41.87 -26.02
N SER A 520 37.33 42.67 -27.01
CA SER A 520 36.44 43.15 -28.09
C SER A 520 35.86 42.00 -28.91
N THR A 521 36.67 40.99 -29.23
CA THR A 521 36.22 39.80 -29.95
C THR A 521 35.22 38.98 -29.14
N GLN A 522 35.46 38.79 -27.83
CA GLN A 522 34.51 38.11 -26.95
C GLN A 522 33.22 38.91 -26.75
N LEU A 523 33.28 40.24 -26.67
CA LEU A 523 32.09 41.08 -26.52
C LEU A 523 31.16 40.96 -27.72
N LYS A 524 31.70 40.91 -28.95
CA LYS A 524 30.90 40.63 -30.16
C LYS A 524 30.18 39.27 -30.09
N LYS A 525 30.84 38.24 -29.54
CA LYS A 525 30.22 36.92 -29.32
C LYS A 525 29.12 37.01 -28.26
N ALA A 526 29.37 37.69 -27.14
CA ALA A 526 28.38 37.90 -26.09
C ALA A 526 27.14 38.68 -26.58
N ALA A 527 27.33 39.68 -27.43
CA ALA A 527 26.27 40.48 -28.04
C ALA A 527 25.32 39.64 -28.92
N SER A 528 25.83 38.58 -29.55
CA SER A 528 25.03 37.69 -30.41
C SER A 528 24.08 36.74 -29.64
N ILE A 529 24.28 36.60 -28.32
CA ILE A 529 23.46 35.72 -27.47
C ILE A 529 22.05 36.29 -27.35
N GLN A 530 21.07 35.50 -27.79
CA GLN A 530 19.66 35.86 -27.73
C GLN A 530 19.11 35.71 -26.32
N ILE A 531 18.30 36.68 -25.89
CA ILE A 531 17.54 36.63 -24.64
C ILE A 531 16.05 36.49 -25.01
N SER A 532 15.29 35.76 -24.18
CA SER A 532 13.84 35.67 -24.34
C SER A 532 13.17 37.05 -24.41
N ASN A 533 12.24 37.22 -25.35
CA ASN A 533 11.43 38.44 -25.53
C ASN A 533 10.24 38.54 -24.54
N SER A 534 10.13 37.60 -23.60
CA SER A 534 9.08 37.58 -22.58
C SER A 534 9.05 38.87 -21.75
N SER A 535 7.85 39.32 -21.39
CA SER A 535 7.66 40.49 -20.51
C SER A 535 8.39 40.36 -19.18
N ARG A 536 8.50 39.12 -18.65
CA ARG A 536 9.21 38.80 -17.41
C ARG A 536 10.73 39.04 -17.49
N MET A 537 11.30 39.04 -18.70
CA MET A 537 12.74 39.21 -18.92
C MET A 537 13.15 40.63 -19.29
N LYS A 538 12.20 41.57 -19.44
CA LYS A 538 12.48 42.93 -19.92
C LYS A 538 13.51 43.69 -19.07
N GLU A 539 13.37 43.66 -17.74
CA GLU A 539 14.26 44.40 -16.86
C GLU A 539 15.65 43.76 -16.80
N ILE A 540 15.73 42.43 -16.74
CA ILE A 540 17.00 41.69 -16.82
C ILE A 540 17.71 41.97 -18.16
N ALA A 541 16.97 41.95 -19.27
CA ALA A 541 17.52 42.26 -20.60
C ALA A 541 18.06 43.70 -20.65
N LYS A 542 17.33 44.67 -20.07
CA LYS A 542 17.79 46.06 -19.96
C LYS A 542 19.09 46.18 -19.16
N GLN A 543 19.19 45.50 -18.02
CA GLN A 543 20.40 45.48 -17.20
C GLN A 543 21.60 44.89 -17.97
N LEU A 544 21.39 43.81 -18.71
CA LEU A 544 22.43 43.18 -19.52
C LEU A 544 22.88 44.08 -20.68
N THR A 545 21.96 44.75 -21.37
CA THR A 545 22.29 45.73 -22.42
C THR A 545 23.06 46.91 -21.85
N GLN A 546 22.69 47.42 -20.68
CA GLN A 546 23.45 48.47 -20.01
C GLN A 546 24.88 48.00 -19.71
N ARG A 547 25.03 46.78 -19.17
CA ARG A 547 26.33 46.21 -18.85
C ARG A 547 27.21 45.99 -20.08
N GLU A 548 26.61 45.55 -21.18
CA GLU A 548 27.28 45.41 -22.48
C GLU A 548 27.83 46.75 -22.98
N ASN A 549 27.02 47.81 -22.92
CA ASN A 549 27.43 49.17 -23.30
C ASN A 549 28.55 49.71 -22.42
N GLU A 550 28.51 49.44 -21.11
CA GLU A 550 29.60 49.81 -20.18
C GLU A 550 30.92 49.12 -20.54
N LEU A 551 30.88 47.83 -20.88
CA LEU A 551 32.05 47.08 -21.30
C LEU A 551 32.59 47.56 -22.65
N HIS A 552 31.71 47.88 -23.60
CA HIS A 552 32.09 48.53 -24.86
C HIS A 552 32.89 49.81 -24.61
N ALA A 553 32.38 50.72 -23.78
CA ALA A 553 33.06 51.97 -23.45
C ALA A 553 34.41 51.76 -22.72
N LYS A 554 34.49 50.76 -21.83
CA LYS A 554 35.76 50.40 -21.16
C LYS A 554 36.81 49.88 -22.15
N ILE A 555 36.41 49.04 -23.11
CA ILE A 555 37.30 48.49 -24.13
C ILE A 555 37.81 49.62 -25.04
N GLU A 556 36.92 50.48 -25.54
CA GLU A 556 37.32 51.62 -26.39
C GLU A 556 38.31 52.56 -25.69
N LYS A 557 38.10 52.84 -24.40
CA LYS A 557 39.04 53.61 -23.58
C LYS A 557 40.39 52.90 -23.39
N ALA A 558 40.39 51.58 -23.23
CA ALA A 558 41.62 50.81 -23.12
C ALA A 558 42.37 50.74 -24.45
N GLN A 559 41.67 50.73 -25.59
CA GLN A 559 42.26 50.78 -26.93
C GLN A 559 42.87 52.17 -27.22
N SER A 560 42.20 53.26 -26.85
CA SER A 560 42.71 54.61 -27.06
C SER A 560 43.96 54.95 -26.22
N ASN A 561 44.08 54.36 -25.02
CA ASN A 561 45.29 54.44 -24.20
C ASN A 561 46.47 53.62 -24.75
N ASN A 562 46.22 52.65 -25.65
CA ASN A 562 47.23 51.78 -26.24
C ASN A 562 47.82 52.33 -27.57
N THR A 563 47.36 53.49 -28.03
CA THR A 563 47.81 54.12 -29.29
C THR A 563 49.06 55.00 -29.09
N LYS A 564 50.20 54.36 -28.80
CA LYS A 564 51.55 54.82 -29.20
C LYS A 564 52.38 53.58 -29.55
N GLU A 565 52.19 53.07 -30.76
CA GLU A 565 53.25 52.60 -31.68
C GLU A 565 52.62 51.86 -32.89
N GLU A 566 52.89 52.46 -34.06
CA GLU A 566 53.05 51.90 -35.42
C GLU A 566 51.92 51.16 -36.18
N THR A 567 51.33 51.89 -37.14
CA THR A 567 51.28 51.74 -38.62
C THR A 567 51.21 50.35 -39.35
N PRO A 568 50.69 50.32 -40.62
CA PRO A 568 49.73 49.32 -41.09
C PRO A 568 50.12 48.59 -42.40
N ALA A 569 49.39 47.52 -42.74
CA ALA A 569 49.22 46.97 -44.10
C ALA A 569 48.21 45.82 -44.03
N LYS A 570 47.32 45.51 -44.98
CA LYS A 570 46.97 46.01 -46.31
C LYS A 570 45.57 45.45 -46.60
N GLN A 571 44.75 46.19 -47.34
CA GLN A 571 43.52 45.69 -47.96
C GLN A 571 43.86 44.72 -49.10
N GLU A 572 43.02 43.69 -49.27
CA GLU A 572 42.67 43.15 -50.58
C GLU A 572 41.18 42.76 -50.54
N GLU A 573 40.37 43.51 -51.29
CA GLU A 573 38.99 43.21 -51.66
C GLU A 573 38.98 42.29 -52.88
N VAL A 574 38.06 41.31 -52.96
CA VAL A 574 37.17 41.00 -54.12
C VAL A 574 36.06 40.03 -53.62
N PRO A 575 34.91 39.84 -54.31
CA PRO A 575 33.75 40.71 -54.55
C PRO A 575 32.45 40.10 -53.97
N PRO A 576 31.26 40.73 -54.09
CA PRO A 576 30.03 40.25 -53.46
C PRO A 576 29.34 39.20 -54.32
N LYS A 577 28.66 38.23 -53.69
CA LYS A 577 27.49 37.56 -54.28
C LYS A 577 26.67 36.75 -53.27
N GLN A 578 25.37 37.05 -53.31
CA GLN A 578 24.20 36.21 -53.08
C GLN A 578 23.74 35.98 -51.65
N GLU A 579 22.75 36.81 -51.29
CA GLU A 579 21.66 36.51 -50.36
C GLU A 579 21.01 35.18 -50.75
N GLU A 580 21.07 34.18 -49.86
CA GLU A 580 20.16 33.06 -49.90
C GLU A 580 18.81 33.50 -49.33
N LYS A 581 17.86 33.73 -50.24
CA LYS A 581 16.43 33.70 -49.91
C LYS A 581 16.05 32.31 -49.36
N PRO A 582 15.00 32.22 -48.53
CA PRO A 582 14.57 30.98 -47.93
C PRO A 582 14.28 29.94 -49.01
N LYS A 583 14.75 28.70 -48.81
CA LYS A 583 14.32 27.56 -49.61
C LYS A 583 12.80 27.45 -49.53
N GLU A 584 12.16 27.80 -50.63
CA GLU A 584 10.84 27.33 -51.00
C GLU A 584 10.88 25.80 -50.90
N LEU A 585 10.02 25.22 -50.05
CA LEU A 585 9.83 23.78 -50.00
C LEU A 585 9.33 23.34 -51.37
N ASP A 586 10.21 22.73 -52.16
CA ASP A 586 9.82 21.93 -53.30
C ASP A 586 8.75 20.95 -52.84
N ASN A 587 7.55 21.13 -53.35
CA ASN A 587 6.41 20.23 -53.22
C ASN A 587 6.81 18.88 -53.84
N PRO A 588 7.15 17.84 -53.05
CA PRO A 588 7.37 16.54 -53.64
C PRO A 588 6.00 16.02 -54.07
N SER A 589 5.90 15.64 -55.34
CA SER A 589 4.70 15.02 -55.93
C SER A 589 3.99 14.13 -54.92
N ASN A 590 2.71 14.42 -54.66
CA ASN A 590 1.81 13.73 -53.75
C ASN A 590 1.48 12.31 -54.24
N LYS A 591 2.49 11.45 -54.40
CA LYS A 591 2.33 10.03 -54.74
C LYS A 591 2.36 9.23 -53.46
N SER A 592 1.25 8.56 -53.16
CA SER A 592 1.01 7.72 -51.98
C SER A 592 2.04 6.60 -51.74
N GLY A 593 2.93 6.31 -52.69
CA GLY A 593 3.82 5.15 -52.65
C GLY A 593 3.10 3.80 -52.76
N PHE A 594 1.77 3.77 -52.62
CA PHE A 594 0.93 2.57 -52.70
C PHE A 594 0.26 2.46 -54.07
N THR A 595 0.31 1.27 -54.66
CA THR A 595 -0.19 1.05 -56.03
C THR A 595 -1.71 1.18 -56.20
N ASP A 596 -2.46 1.16 -55.10
CA ASP A 596 -3.92 1.18 -55.05
C ASP A 596 -4.52 2.42 -54.37
N VAL A 597 -3.71 3.42 -54.02
CA VAL A 597 -4.16 4.73 -53.55
C VAL A 597 -3.85 5.76 -54.65
N ARG A 598 -4.81 5.96 -55.55
CA ARG A 598 -4.68 6.82 -56.73
C ARG A 598 -4.87 8.30 -56.37
N ASP A 599 -4.28 9.17 -57.18
CA ASP A 599 -4.47 10.63 -57.12
C ASP A 599 -5.98 10.96 -57.14
N GLY A 600 -6.45 11.70 -56.15
CA GLY A 600 -7.87 12.02 -55.95
C GLY A 600 -8.65 11.12 -54.97
N HIS A 601 -8.01 10.12 -54.33
CA HIS A 601 -8.65 9.39 -53.23
C HIS A 601 -8.96 10.35 -52.06
N PRO A 602 -10.18 10.36 -51.47
CA PRO A 602 -10.60 11.34 -50.46
C PRO A 602 -9.79 11.39 -49.15
N SER A 603 -8.86 10.46 -48.94
CA SER A 603 -8.03 10.35 -47.73
C SER A 603 -6.53 10.23 -48.07
N ILE A 604 -6.14 10.63 -49.29
CA ILE A 604 -4.77 10.45 -49.77
C ILE A 604 -3.76 11.22 -48.93
N GLU A 605 -4.10 12.44 -48.49
CA GLU A 605 -3.21 13.30 -47.72
C GLU A 605 -2.92 12.72 -46.34
N GLU A 606 -3.95 12.24 -45.64
CA GLU A 606 -3.79 11.60 -44.32
C GLU A 606 -3.01 10.28 -44.42
N ILE A 607 -3.24 9.48 -45.46
CA ILE A 607 -2.52 8.22 -45.70
C ILE A 607 -1.03 8.51 -45.98
N VAL A 608 -0.73 9.47 -46.85
CA VAL A 608 0.66 9.89 -47.17
C VAL A 608 1.35 10.42 -45.91
N TRP A 609 0.67 11.26 -45.14
CA TRP A 609 1.23 11.87 -43.93
C TRP A 609 1.61 10.83 -42.88
N LEU A 610 0.73 9.86 -42.62
CA LEU A 610 1.02 8.75 -41.70
C LEU A 610 2.10 7.80 -42.25
N SER A 611 2.17 7.63 -43.57
CA SER A 611 3.21 6.81 -44.20
C SER A 611 4.59 7.45 -44.06
N ASN A 612 4.70 8.77 -44.23
CA ASN A 612 5.97 9.51 -44.07
C ASN A 612 6.51 9.46 -42.63
N ARG A 613 5.63 9.19 -41.65
CA ARG A 613 5.96 8.99 -40.23
C ARG A 613 6.21 7.53 -39.87
N ASN A 614 6.24 6.62 -40.84
CA ASN A 614 6.36 5.16 -40.64
C ASN A 614 5.26 4.54 -39.76
N ILE A 615 4.12 5.22 -39.60
CA ILE A 615 2.97 4.68 -38.88
C ILE A 615 2.26 3.65 -39.77
N ILE A 616 2.15 3.96 -41.07
CA ILE A 616 1.54 3.10 -42.10
C ILE A 616 2.61 2.66 -43.11
N ASN A 617 2.77 1.35 -43.30
CA ASN A 617 3.75 0.79 -44.25
C ASN A 617 3.11 -0.02 -45.40
N GLY A 618 1.77 -0.06 -45.48
CA GLY A 618 1.06 -0.89 -46.46
C GLY A 618 1.27 -2.40 -46.26
N TYR A 619 1.00 -3.16 -47.31
CA TYR A 619 1.24 -4.60 -47.41
C TYR A 619 2.50 -4.87 -48.23
N SER A 620 3.07 -6.07 -48.10
CA SER A 620 4.29 -6.47 -48.81
C SER A 620 4.14 -6.50 -50.33
N ASP A 621 2.91 -6.50 -50.84
CA ASP A 621 2.58 -6.43 -52.28
C ASP A 621 2.58 -4.98 -52.82
N GLY A 622 2.94 -3.99 -52.00
CA GLY A 622 2.97 -2.57 -52.38
C GLY A 622 1.62 -1.85 -52.34
N THR A 623 0.57 -2.52 -51.85
CA THR A 623 -0.78 -1.94 -51.71
C THR A 623 -1.05 -1.45 -50.29
N PHE A 624 -2.00 -0.52 -50.14
CA PHE A 624 -2.54 -0.09 -48.86
C PHE A 624 -3.88 -0.74 -48.52
N LYS A 625 -4.69 -1.10 -49.51
CA LYS A 625 -6.06 -1.65 -49.41
C LYS A 625 -7.01 -0.72 -48.62
N PRO A 626 -7.26 0.51 -49.09
CA PRO A 626 -7.99 1.54 -48.34
C PRO A 626 -9.41 1.12 -47.93
N SER A 627 -10.08 0.32 -48.76
CA SER A 627 -11.45 -0.17 -48.52
C SER A 627 -11.51 -1.41 -47.62
N ASN A 628 -10.40 -2.07 -47.33
CA ASN A 628 -10.40 -3.23 -46.44
C ASN A 628 -10.61 -2.79 -44.99
N HIS A 629 -11.35 -3.59 -44.23
CA HIS A 629 -11.48 -3.39 -42.79
C HIS A 629 -10.13 -3.58 -42.09
N ILE A 630 -9.82 -2.70 -41.14
CA ILE A 630 -8.64 -2.83 -40.30
C ILE A 630 -8.93 -3.79 -39.15
N THR A 631 -8.04 -4.77 -38.93
CA THR A 631 -8.16 -5.69 -37.78
C THR A 631 -7.60 -5.05 -36.50
N ARG A 632 -8.06 -5.50 -35.33
CA ARG A 632 -7.53 -5.04 -34.03
C ARG A 632 -6.01 -5.20 -33.91
N ARG A 633 -5.43 -6.30 -34.43
CA ARG A 633 -3.96 -6.46 -34.49
C ARG A 633 -3.30 -5.40 -35.36
N GLN A 634 -3.83 -5.13 -36.55
CA GLN A 634 -3.26 -4.10 -37.44
C GLN A 634 -3.37 -2.70 -36.83
N ALA A 635 -4.48 -2.42 -36.15
CA ALA A 635 -4.62 -1.18 -35.38
C ALA A 635 -3.60 -1.11 -34.24
N ALA A 636 -3.43 -2.18 -33.45
CA ALA A 636 -2.44 -2.25 -32.38
C ALA A 636 -1.02 -1.97 -32.90
N LEU A 637 -0.64 -2.53 -34.05
CA LEU A 637 0.64 -2.28 -34.71
C LEU A 637 0.82 -0.80 -35.09
N MET A 638 -0.18 -0.19 -35.72
CA MET A 638 -0.12 1.22 -36.14
C MET A 638 -0.11 2.16 -34.94
N ILE A 639 -0.89 1.86 -33.91
CA ILE A 639 -0.96 2.62 -32.66
C ILE A 639 0.37 2.49 -31.90
N ALA A 640 0.94 1.29 -31.82
CA ALA A 640 2.24 1.08 -31.20
C ALA A 640 3.34 1.94 -31.85
N ARG A 641 3.30 2.09 -33.18
CA ARG A 641 4.21 2.97 -33.93
C ARG A 641 3.92 4.44 -33.70
N ALA A 642 2.65 4.84 -33.80
CA ALA A 642 2.22 6.24 -33.60
C ALA A 642 2.65 6.80 -32.24
N PHE A 643 2.63 5.94 -31.21
CA PHE A 643 3.04 6.31 -29.85
C PHE A 643 4.46 5.89 -29.48
N GLU A 644 5.23 5.35 -30.43
CA GLU A 644 6.59 4.85 -30.20
C GLU A 644 6.67 3.96 -28.94
N LEU A 645 5.71 3.03 -28.81
CA LEU A 645 5.61 2.18 -27.64
C LEU A 645 6.84 1.27 -27.53
N ASP A 646 7.42 1.20 -26.34
CA ASP A 646 8.45 0.19 -26.04
C ASP A 646 7.83 -1.21 -26.20
N LEU A 647 8.46 -2.06 -27.00
CA LEU A 647 7.98 -3.42 -27.25
C LEU A 647 8.69 -4.45 -26.36
N GLU A 648 9.74 -4.05 -25.65
CA GLU A 648 10.53 -4.95 -24.82
C GLU A 648 9.89 -5.16 -23.44
N LYS A 649 10.12 -6.36 -22.87
CA LYS A 649 9.81 -6.72 -21.47
C LYS A 649 8.34 -6.48 -21.06
N ARG A 650 7.40 -6.57 -22.00
CA ARG A 650 5.98 -6.50 -21.70
C ARG A 650 5.51 -7.75 -20.94
N PRO A 651 4.59 -7.60 -19.96
CA PRO A 651 3.98 -8.77 -19.32
C PRO A 651 3.29 -9.66 -20.35
N ASN A 652 3.24 -10.96 -20.08
CA ASN A 652 2.45 -11.85 -20.93
C ASN A 652 0.98 -11.42 -20.88
N THR A 653 0.37 -11.26 -22.05
CA THR A 653 -1.02 -10.85 -22.21
C THR A 653 -2.00 -11.83 -21.58
N ASN A 654 -1.64 -13.12 -21.48
CA ASN A 654 -2.49 -14.22 -21.00
C ASN A 654 -3.82 -14.40 -21.77
N PHE A 655 -3.97 -13.77 -22.93
CA PHE A 655 -5.14 -14.02 -23.78
C PHE A 655 -5.02 -15.40 -24.42
N THR A 656 -6.12 -16.15 -24.40
CA THR A 656 -6.20 -17.51 -24.95
C THR A 656 -6.01 -17.55 -26.46
N ASP A 657 -6.27 -16.44 -27.16
CA ASP A 657 -6.21 -16.29 -28.61
C ASP A 657 -5.00 -15.47 -29.11
N VAL A 658 -4.04 -15.16 -28.23
CA VAL A 658 -2.81 -14.42 -28.57
C VAL A 658 -1.59 -15.21 -28.08
N ALA A 659 -1.13 -16.16 -28.91
CA ALA A 659 0.08 -16.91 -28.65
C ALA A 659 1.33 -16.00 -28.68
N THR A 660 2.32 -16.27 -27.84
CA THR A 660 3.60 -15.52 -27.81
C THR A 660 4.39 -15.58 -29.13
N THR A 661 4.05 -16.52 -30.02
CA THR A 661 4.63 -16.66 -31.36
C THR A 661 3.82 -15.95 -32.45
N LEU A 662 2.71 -15.30 -32.11
CA LEU A 662 1.88 -14.58 -33.06
C LEU A 662 2.65 -13.37 -33.60
N ASN A 663 2.72 -13.20 -34.93
CA ASN A 663 3.23 -11.95 -35.51
C ASN A 663 2.34 -10.78 -35.06
N GLY A 664 2.92 -9.76 -34.44
CA GLY A 664 2.18 -8.68 -33.79
C GLY A 664 1.94 -8.87 -32.29
N TYR A 665 2.54 -9.90 -31.67
CA TYR A 665 2.35 -10.20 -30.23
C TYR A 665 2.85 -9.05 -29.37
N GLU A 666 4.05 -8.54 -29.66
CA GLU A 666 4.71 -7.51 -28.86
C GLU A 666 3.91 -6.20 -28.88
N GLU A 667 3.35 -5.82 -30.03
CA GLU A 667 2.50 -4.64 -30.15
C GLU A 667 1.15 -4.81 -29.46
N ILE A 668 0.54 -6.01 -29.54
CA ILE A 668 -0.66 -6.32 -28.76
C ILE A 668 -0.36 -6.24 -27.25
N ALA A 669 0.76 -6.82 -26.81
CA ALA A 669 1.17 -6.78 -25.42
C ALA A 669 1.43 -5.35 -24.95
N ALA A 670 2.05 -4.53 -25.79
CA ALA A 670 2.27 -3.12 -25.52
C ALA A 670 0.94 -2.35 -25.37
N VAL A 671 0.04 -2.36 -26.36
CA VAL A 671 -1.21 -1.57 -26.28
C VAL A 671 -2.13 -2.02 -25.13
N ILE A 672 -2.02 -3.29 -24.70
CA ILE A 672 -2.76 -3.83 -23.56
C ILE A 672 -2.13 -3.41 -22.24
N ASP A 673 -0.81 -3.52 -22.10
CA ASP A 673 -0.10 -3.08 -20.89
C ASP A 673 -0.17 -1.55 -20.70
N GLU A 674 -0.27 -0.80 -21.80
CA GLU A 674 -0.53 0.63 -21.84
C GLU A 674 -2.00 1.00 -21.57
N GLY A 675 -2.89 0.00 -21.50
CA GLY A 675 -4.31 0.19 -21.19
C GLY A 675 -5.16 0.78 -22.32
N LEU A 676 -4.62 0.93 -23.54
CA LEU A 676 -5.28 1.60 -24.65
C LEU A 676 -6.53 0.83 -25.17
N PHE A 677 -6.56 -0.48 -24.97
CA PHE A 677 -7.64 -1.37 -25.42
C PHE A 677 -8.53 -1.86 -24.26
N ALA A 678 -8.26 -1.43 -23.02
CA ALA A 678 -8.81 -2.04 -21.80
C ALA A 678 -10.34 -1.86 -21.63
N GLU A 679 -10.95 -0.83 -22.22
CA GLU A 679 -12.39 -0.56 -22.04
C GLU A 679 -13.30 -1.50 -22.83
N PHE A 680 -12.83 -2.02 -23.97
CA PHE A 680 -13.63 -2.87 -24.87
C PHE A 680 -13.09 -4.29 -25.03
N VAL A 681 -11.82 -4.56 -24.68
CA VAL A 681 -11.31 -5.92 -24.55
C VAL A 681 -11.67 -6.45 -23.16
N LYS A 682 -12.67 -7.35 -23.10
CA LYS A 682 -13.18 -7.94 -21.85
C LYS A 682 -12.99 -9.46 -21.87
N GLY A 683 -12.59 -10.04 -20.74
CA GLY A 683 -12.41 -11.49 -20.59
C GLY A 683 -10.99 -11.96 -20.94
N ASP A 684 -10.86 -13.18 -21.45
CA ASP A 684 -9.60 -13.87 -21.74
C ASP A 684 -9.29 -13.96 -23.25
N GLN A 685 -9.95 -13.15 -24.09
CA GLN A 685 -9.71 -13.06 -25.54
C GLN A 685 -9.48 -11.61 -26.00
N PHE A 686 -8.53 -11.41 -26.90
CA PHE A 686 -8.24 -10.11 -27.53
C PHE A 686 -9.00 -9.90 -28.85
N GLY A 687 -9.21 -10.97 -29.62
CA GLY A 687 -9.79 -10.94 -30.96
C GLY A 687 -8.86 -10.32 -32.02
N PRO A 688 -7.61 -10.80 -32.22
CA PRO A 688 -6.61 -10.11 -33.06
C PRO A 688 -7.02 -9.96 -34.52
N ASN A 689 -7.87 -10.86 -35.03
CA ASN A 689 -8.36 -10.83 -36.42
C ASN A 689 -9.75 -10.18 -36.56
N GLN A 690 -10.38 -9.75 -35.47
CA GLN A 690 -11.65 -9.04 -35.54
C GLN A 690 -11.45 -7.62 -36.10
N PRO A 691 -12.40 -7.09 -36.89
CA PRO A 691 -12.37 -5.70 -37.31
C PRO A 691 -12.44 -4.74 -36.12
N LEU A 692 -11.69 -3.63 -36.18
CA LEU A 692 -11.81 -2.54 -35.20
C LEU A 692 -13.06 -1.71 -35.52
N THR A 693 -13.92 -1.46 -34.54
CA THR A 693 -15.11 -0.62 -34.76
C THR A 693 -14.80 0.88 -34.61
N ARG A 694 -15.72 1.72 -35.09
CA ARG A 694 -15.63 3.18 -34.95
C ARG A 694 -15.66 3.62 -33.48
N ALA A 695 -16.48 2.96 -32.65
CA ALA A 695 -16.52 3.22 -31.21
C ALA A 695 -15.21 2.86 -30.51
N GLU A 696 -14.63 1.70 -30.84
CA GLU A 696 -13.33 1.28 -30.30
C GLU A 696 -12.22 2.26 -30.66
N MET A 697 -12.16 2.73 -31.91
CA MET A 697 -11.21 3.75 -32.31
C MET A 697 -11.41 5.07 -31.57
N ALA A 698 -12.65 5.50 -31.36
CA ALA A 698 -12.94 6.70 -30.57
C ALA A 698 -12.41 6.54 -29.14
N THR A 699 -12.65 5.40 -28.50
CA THR A 699 -12.12 5.11 -27.17
C THR A 699 -10.60 5.10 -27.14
N ILE A 700 -9.94 4.44 -28.09
CA ILE A 700 -8.49 4.40 -28.15
C ILE A 700 -7.93 5.82 -28.29
N LEU A 701 -8.42 6.62 -29.24
CA LEU A 701 -7.90 7.97 -29.46
C LEU A 701 -8.17 8.89 -28.28
N THR A 702 -9.37 8.85 -27.71
CA THR A 702 -9.72 9.66 -26.53
C THR A 702 -8.81 9.30 -25.36
N ASN A 703 -8.59 8.01 -25.09
CA ASN A 703 -7.74 7.56 -24.00
C ASN A 703 -6.25 7.82 -24.26
N ALA A 704 -5.78 7.54 -25.47
CA ALA A 704 -4.37 7.70 -25.80
C ALA A 704 -3.97 9.18 -25.85
N TYR A 705 -4.81 10.05 -26.39
CA TYR A 705 -4.57 11.50 -26.46
C TYR A 705 -5.14 12.28 -25.26
N GLN A 706 -5.83 11.59 -24.34
CA GLN A 706 -6.52 12.18 -23.18
C GLN A 706 -7.38 13.38 -23.58
N LEU A 707 -8.15 13.21 -24.66
CA LEU A 707 -9.08 14.22 -25.12
C LEU A 707 -10.26 14.28 -24.14
N SER A 708 -10.79 15.48 -23.91
CA SER A 708 -11.97 15.67 -23.06
C SER A 708 -12.97 16.61 -23.72
N SER A 709 -14.23 16.40 -23.39
CA SER A 709 -15.38 17.19 -23.80
C SER A 709 -16.20 17.59 -22.58
N THR A 710 -16.76 18.80 -22.59
CA THR A 710 -17.81 19.22 -21.65
C THR A 710 -19.18 19.31 -22.30
N SER A 711 -19.25 18.90 -23.56
CA SER A 711 -20.41 19.11 -24.43
C SER A 711 -21.27 17.85 -24.47
N THR A 712 -22.57 18.03 -24.72
CA THR A 712 -23.47 16.95 -25.10
C THR A 712 -23.88 17.15 -26.55
N LEU A 713 -23.81 16.09 -27.35
CA LEU A 713 -24.17 16.16 -28.77
C LEU A 713 -25.60 15.69 -28.98
N SER A 714 -26.53 16.64 -29.09
CA SER A 714 -27.92 16.33 -29.44
C SER A 714 -28.13 16.04 -30.93
N HIS A 715 -27.16 16.36 -31.79
CA HIS A 715 -27.29 16.26 -33.25
C HIS A 715 -26.75 14.94 -33.84
N ILE A 716 -26.13 14.07 -33.03
CA ILE A 716 -25.76 12.71 -33.44
C ILE A 716 -26.76 11.74 -32.81
N THR A 717 -27.52 11.05 -33.65
CA THR A 717 -28.77 10.38 -33.24
C THR A 717 -28.60 8.97 -32.70
N ASP A 718 -27.49 8.30 -32.97
CA ASP A 718 -27.27 6.86 -32.73
C ASP A 718 -26.24 6.54 -31.63
N ILE A 719 -25.88 7.53 -30.80
CA ILE A 719 -24.89 7.36 -29.72
C ILE A 719 -25.48 7.47 -28.32
N GLN A 720 -26.75 7.86 -28.17
CA GLN A 720 -27.38 8.01 -26.87
C GLN A 720 -27.39 6.67 -26.10
N SER A 721 -26.92 6.69 -24.85
CA SER A 721 -26.75 5.51 -23.99
C SER A 721 -25.75 4.46 -24.51
N HIS A 722 -24.96 4.80 -25.53
CA HIS A 722 -23.90 3.93 -26.03
C HIS A 722 -22.70 3.95 -25.08
N TRP A 723 -22.03 2.81 -24.90
CA TRP A 723 -20.89 2.70 -23.96
C TRP A 723 -19.73 3.65 -24.31
N ALA A 724 -19.58 3.97 -25.60
CA ALA A 724 -18.58 4.90 -26.12
C ALA A 724 -19.10 6.35 -26.34
N GLU A 725 -20.31 6.69 -25.86
CA GLU A 725 -20.95 8.00 -26.12
C GLU A 725 -20.04 9.19 -25.80
N ALA A 726 -19.37 9.17 -24.63
CA ALA A 726 -18.47 10.24 -24.20
C ALA A 726 -17.23 10.36 -25.10
N HIS A 727 -16.66 9.23 -25.52
CA HIS A 727 -15.49 9.18 -26.41
C HIS A 727 -15.84 9.71 -27.81
N ILE A 728 -16.99 9.28 -28.34
CA ILE A 728 -17.49 9.72 -29.64
C ILE A 728 -17.79 11.22 -29.62
N THR A 729 -18.45 11.69 -28.56
CA THR A 729 -18.74 13.11 -28.34
C THR A 729 -17.46 13.95 -28.37
N THR A 730 -16.42 13.45 -27.70
CA THR A 730 -15.12 14.12 -27.68
C THR A 730 -14.48 14.21 -29.06
N LEU A 731 -14.50 13.13 -29.85
CA LEU A 731 -13.93 13.19 -31.20
C LEU A 731 -14.66 14.18 -32.11
N VAL A 732 -15.99 14.27 -31.99
CA VAL A 732 -16.78 15.20 -32.81
C VAL A 732 -16.54 16.65 -32.40
N GLU A 733 -16.49 16.96 -31.10
CA GLU A 733 -16.19 18.32 -30.64
C GLU A 733 -14.79 18.80 -31.05
N HIS A 734 -13.81 17.89 -31.11
CA HIS A 734 -12.46 18.19 -31.56
C HIS A 734 -12.32 18.24 -33.09
N ASN A 735 -13.41 18.12 -33.85
CA ASN A 735 -13.44 18.01 -35.32
C ASN A 735 -12.55 16.88 -35.87
N ILE A 736 -12.32 15.83 -35.08
CA ILE A 736 -11.62 14.62 -35.56
C ILE A 736 -12.52 13.86 -36.52
N THR A 737 -13.84 13.91 -36.29
CA THR A 737 -14.87 13.36 -37.18
C THR A 737 -16.13 14.21 -37.11
N THR A 738 -16.89 14.29 -38.21
CA THR A 738 -18.16 15.04 -38.26
C THR A 738 -19.38 14.12 -38.31
N GLY A 739 -19.19 12.80 -38.17
CA GLY A 739 -20.24 11.82 -38.39
C GLY A 739 -20.59 11.66 -39.88
N PHE A 740 -21.80 11.15 -40.14
CA PHE A 740 -22.36 10.98 -41.48
C PHE A 740 -23.42 12.07 -41.76
N THR A 741 -23.71 12.29 -43.04
CA THR A 741 -24.70 13.30 -43.50
C THR A 741 -26.13 13.03 -43.03
N ASP A 742 -26.41 11.80 -42.57
CA ASP A 742 -27.70 11.38 -42.01
C ASP A 742 -27.78 11.58 -40.48
N HIS A 743 -26.87 12.37 -39.89
CA HIS A 743 -26.80 12.64 -38.45
C HIS A 743 -26.50 11.40 -37.58
N THR A 744 -25.77 10.42 -38.14
CA THR A 744 -25.30 9.23 -37.41
C THR A 744 -23.78 9.21 -37.25
N PHE A 745 -23.28 8.48 -36.25
CA PHE A 745 -21.86 8.15 -36.10
C PHE A 745 -21.55 6.70 -36.49
N ARG A 746 -22.51 5.78 -36.37
CA ARG A 746 -22.43 4.34 -36.63
C ARG A 746 -21.38 3.63 -35.76
N PRO A 747 -21.53 3.63 -34.43
CA PRO A 747 -20.49 3.20 -33.49
C PRO A 747 -19.98 1.76 -33.71
N GLU A 748 -20.90 0.84 -34.03
CA GLU A 748 -20.59 -0.59 -34.23
C GLU A 748 -20.11 -0.93 -35.65
N SER A 749 -20.06 0.06 -36.56
CA SER A 749 -19.56 -0.18 -37.91
C SER A 749 -18.04 -0.40 -37.90
N PRO A 750 -17.53 -1.45 -38.57
CA PRO A 750 -16.10 -1.65 -38.77
C PRO A 750 -15.43 -0.48 -39.48
N LEU A 751 -14.21 -0.13 -39.06
CA LEU A 751 -13.39 0.85 -39.75
C LEU A 751 -12.68 0.23 -40.95
N THR A 752 -12.68 0.97 -42.06
CA THR A 752 -11.73 0.72 -43.15
C THR A 752 -10.37 1.30 -42.79
N ARG A 753 -9.32 0.84 -43.47
CA ARG A 753 -7.96 1.36 -43.28
C ARG A 753 -7.86 2.85 -43.65
N ALA A 754 -8.63 3.31 -44.64
CA ALA A 754 -8.73 4.73 -44.94
C ALA A 754 -9.37 5.52 -43.78
N HIS A 755 -10.50 5.05 -43.23
CA HIS A 755 -11.13 5.73 -42.10
C HIS A 755 -10.25 5.78 -40.85
N PHE A 756 -9.51 4.70 -40.56
CA PHE A 756 -8.52 4.69 -39.49
C PHE A 756 -7.46 5.80 -39.69
N SER A 757 -6.97 5.95 -40.92
CA SER A 757 -5.95 6.96 -41.27
C SER A 757 -6.45 8.38 -41.04
N VAL A 758 -7.70 8.67 -41.46
CA VAL A 758 -8.34 9.97 -41.23
C VAL A 758 -8.47 10.27 -39.73
N PHE A 759 -8.95 9.31 -38.94
CA PHE A 759 -9.13 9.47 -37.50
C PHE A 759 -7.79 9.74 -36.80
N MET A 760 -6.76 8.97 -37.12
CA MET A 760 -5.43 9.13 -36.52
C MET A 760 -4.78 10.46 -36.92
N ALA A 761 -4.73 10.76 -38.23
CA ALA A 761 -4.08 11.97 -38.73
C ALA A 761 -4.74 13.26 -38.18
N ARG A 762 -6.08 13.33 -38.14
CA ARG A 762 -6.78 14.48 -37.57
C ARG A 762 -6.59 14.63 -36.06
N THR A 763 -6.35 13.52 -35.38
CA THR A 763 -6.05 13.57 -33.94
C THR A 763 -4.66 14.13 -33.70
N GLU A 764 -3.67 13.68 -34.48
CA GLU A 764 -2.27 14.10 -34.34
C GLU A 764 -1.96 15.48 -34.93
N GLU A 765 -2.63 15.86 -36.01
CA GLU A 765 -2.36 17.08 -36.77
C GLU A 765 -3.68 17.84 -37.05
N PRO A 766 -3.95 18.90 -36.27
CA PRO A 766 -5.17 19.67 -36.39
C PRO A 766 -5.44 20.26 -37.78
N THR A 767 -4.43 20.45 -38.64
CA THR A 767 -4.64 21.00 -39.99
C THR A 767 -5.45 20.09 -40.91
N PHE A 768 -5.61 18.79 -40.60
CA PHE A 768 -6.47 17.87 -41.37
C PHE A 768 -7.94 17.92 -40.94
N ARG A 769 -8.28 18.69 -39.91
CA ARG A 769 -9.65 18.80 -39.40
C ARG A 769 -10.48 19.70 -40.34
N PRO A 770 -11.73 19.33 -40.63
CA PRO A 770 -12.62 20.07 -41.52
C PRO A 770 -13.13 21.39 -40.91
#